data_AF-A0AA96RXD9-F1
#
_entry.id   AF-A0AA96RXD9-F1
#
_cell.length_a   1.000
_cell.length_b   1.000
_cell.length_c   1.000
_cell.angle_alpha   90.00
_cell.angle_beta   90.00
_cell.angle_gamma   90.00
#
_symmetry.space_group_name_H-M   'P 1'
#
loop_
_entity.id
_entity.type
_entity.pdbx_description
1 polymer ?
#
loop_
_entity_poly.entity_id
_entity_poly.type
_entity_poly.pdbx_seq_one_letter_code
_entity_poly.pdbx_strand_id
1 'polypeptide(L)'
;MRKHRYFRFVLLALSLVLVLANGGLALAATAVTVSKIVLNVSELTLAIEDTSALTATAVYSDSTSGDVTVNSDWSSDKPAVATVYNGMVTAKGEGTATIVAVFTYSDGTKFSQAATVTVTKKVKALTQNIQNLDLRKAESGSIILTATYSDNTTDATVASKAVWSTSDAAVATVVNGVVKGISSGTATITGVYGKKTITVTASVEVAKRIEADQPELALLLKDSAAVKLTATFQDGTQENVTALAAWSSSDESVADVLKGVITGYKQGTAVVTAKYGTKTTAIQVSVDQTSKLAVDDQNVFLKTEEDQQLKLTAVYPDGTVKDVTSTAVWSSSDSGIAYVYKGRIYGNAAGTATITGTYGDKSVEVAVDVAVARYLDLSEEQLSLKTSSSHALTLTATYADGTTEDVTAKAVWSSSNELVAFVKKGAVTTYKSAGTATISAAYGTLETSLEVEVGTVSKLTASSDSVFLQSGGTKQLTLTAVAGDGSSSDVTASAAWASSDKSIALASKGLITGYTIGTATITATYNGASAAITVDVGTARHLALSETKLNLAVDADKALTLSATFADGTVTDVTSKAAWTSSDEAVAFADKGKITTYSEGNVTITAEYGGKKVTAAAAVGKSNKLSADSESINLRLNATRQLVLTALDANGTPSTVTDSAVWTAADENIATVTKGLVTGYKSGATTITAVYGGKTITVAVSVETAARLNLTVSKLNLGKDQSKAVTVMASYADGTSQDVTGDAVWSTDNAAVADVSKGTITAYATGSAVITASYGGKTAAVKVTAGTPDKLTLSAKAVELKEDETYQAVATGSYSDGSDLTVTDEAEWSSSDEKVAEVKDGLITGTGTGTAVITAKLGSVKATITVECGLVDELAADVSLVVLSAGDKGQITLTATDSAGEESDVTADADWSSAKTTVATVKKGLVTGVLKGKTTVTASYGGQKVSISIEVDQIAEITASVTNLAMKSGDSGKVTVSIAFSDGSTRDVTDKAEWKSGSYKIATVTGGTVKAVAYGKSYVTAKYGGKTVKIPVTVDVLKYLEVSQMNLTLSVGQSVQLAATATFEDGSESDVSRAATWTSSKELVATGKNGLIKASSKGSASISVKYGGKTVKIKVTVK
;
A
#
# COMPACT_ATOMS: atom_id res chain seq x y z
N MET A 1 -15.86 -63.07 -2.26
CA MET A 1 -16.61 -64.25 -2.77
C MET A 1 -15.75 -64.93 -3.85
N ARG A 2 -15.73 -66.28 -3.95
CA ARG A 2 -15.05 -67.07 -5.03
C ARG A 2 -13.50 -66.86 -5.12
N LYS A 3 -12.65 -67.75 -5.65
CA LYS A 3 -12.65 -69.23 -5.83
C LYS A 3 -11.17 -69.69 -5.95
N HIS A 4 -10.91 -71.01 -6.04
CA HIS A 4 -9.58 -71.70 -6.08
C HIS A 4 -8.93 -71.87 -4.68
N ARG A 5 -8.60 -73.05 -4.12
CA ARG A 5 -8.25 -74.43 -4.59
C ARG A 5 -6.95 -74.48 -5.42
N TYR A 6 -6.00 -75.39 -5.19
CA TYR A 6 -5.91 -76.58 -4.30
C TYR A 6 -4.78 -76.38 -3.24
N PHE A 7 -4.22 -77.34 -2.48
CA PHE A 7 -4.32 -78.81 -2.36
C PHE A 7 -4.17 -79.23 -0.87
N ARG A 8 -4.17 -80.54 -0.54
CA ARG A 8 -4.05 -81.06 0.84
C ARG A 8 -3.47 -82.49 0.91
N PHE A 9 -2.59 -82.74 1.91
CA PHE A 9 -2.46 -83.95 2.75
C PHE A 9 -1.88 -85.32 2.24
N VAL A 10 -1.18 -85.98 3.21
CA VAL A 10 -1.20 -87.44 3.59
C VAL A 10 -0.16 -88.45 3.05
N LEU A 11 0.74 -88.86 3.98
CA LEU A 11 1.35 -90.17 4.37
C LEU A 11 1.79 -91.29 3.36
N LEU A 12 2.68 -92.15 3.93
CA LEU A 12 3.06 -93.56 3.61
C LEU A 12 4.05 -93.80 2.44
N ALA A 13 4.80 -94.92 2.37
CA ALA A 13 5.47 -95.78 3.38
C ALA A 13 6.32 -96.89 2.69
N LEU A 14 7.23 -97.54 3.45
CA LEU A 14 7.78 -98.90 3.25
C LEU A 14 8.50 -99.26 1.89
N SER A 15 9.80 -99.56 1.95
CA SER A 15 10.38 -100.94 1.81
C SER A 15 10.77 -101.35 0.37
N LEU A 16 11.46 -102.47 0.02
CA LEU A 16 11.99 -103.67 0.72
C LEU A 16 13.13 -104.33 -0.14
N VAL A 17 13.67 -105.50 0.28
CA VAL A 17 14.37 -106.57 -0.53
C VAL A 17 15.82 -106.28 -1.00
N LEU A 18 16.82 -107.20 -0.86
CA LEU A 18 17.06 -108.37 0.02
C LEU A 18 18.61 -108.47 0.29
N VAL A 19 19.53 -109.46 0.06
CA VAL A 19 19.70 -110.91 -0.27
C VAL A 19 21.23 -111.20 -0.12
N LEU A 20 21.85 -112.35 0.20
CA LEU A 20 21.54 -113.61 0.93
C LEU A 20 22.87 -114.41 1.13
N ALA A 21 23.19 -115.04 2.29
CA ALA A 21 24.09 -116.22 2.40
C ALA A 21 24.33 -116.75 3.84
N ASN A 22 24.59 -118.06 3.96
CA ASN A 22 24.75 -118.88 5.17
C ASN A 22 25.98 -118.57 6.07
N GLY A 23 25.88 -118.92 7.35
CA GLY A 23 27.03 -119.13 8.25
C GLY A 23 26.64 -119.22 9.73
N GLY A 24 26.49 -120.44 10.27
CA GLY A 24 26.14 -120.64 11.68
C GLY A 24 27.36 -120.94 12.57
N LEU A 25 27.46 -120.27 13.71
CA LEU A 25 28.28 -120.64 14.88
C LEU A 25 27.80 -119.84 16.10
N ALA A 26 27.87 -120.42 17.30
CA ALA A 26 27.40 -119.77 18.52
C ALA A 26 28.49 -118.86 19.12
N LEU A 27 28.18 -117.57 19.31
CA LEU A 27 28.97 -116.63 20.11
C LEU A 27 28.05 -115.80 21.02
N ALA A 28 28.61 -115.26 22.10
CA ALA A 28 27.87 -114.61 23.17
C ALA A 28 27.15 -113.33 22.70
N ALA A 29 25.96 -113.09 23.26
CA ALA A 29 25.20 -111.87 23.01
C ALA A 29 25.96 -110.64 23.56
N THR A 30 26.32 -109.72 22.67
CA THR A 30 26.80 -108.39 23.05
C THR A 30 25.67 -107.63 23.72
N ALA A 31 25.87 -107.18 24.96
CA ALA A 31 24.85 -106.44 25.70
C ALA A 31 24.47 -105.14 24.96
N VAL A 32 23.16 -104.86 24.86
CA VAL A 32 22.68 -103.53 24.46
C VAL A 32 23.01 -102.57 25.60
N THR A 33 23.87 -101.60 25.32
CA THR A 33 24.33 -100.59 26.27
C THR A 33 23.72 -99.23 25.91
N VAL A 34 23.60 -98.34 26.89
CA VAL A 34 23.33 -96.93 26.58
C VAL A 34 24.58 -96.37 25.88
N SER A 35 24.39 -95.69 24.75
CA SER A 35 25.45 -94.93 24.07
C SER A 35 25.58 -93.53 24.66
N LYS A 36 24.45 -92.87 24.94
CA LYS A 36 24.35 -91.54 25.55
C LYS A 36 22.94 -91.27 26.09
N ILE A 37 22.79 -90.22 26.89
CA ILE A 37 21.49 -89.55 27.08
C ILE A 37 21.49 -88.19 26.38
N VAL A 38 20.30 -87.72 26.00
CA VAL A 38 20.07 -86.44 25.30
C VAL A 38 18.90 -85.73 25.99
N LEU A 39 18.92 -84.39 26.04
CA LEU A 39 17.80 -83.58 26.56
C LEU A 39 16.99 -82.97 25.41
N ASN A 40 15.69 -82.75 25.62
CA ASN A 40 14.81 -82.09 24.64
C ASN A 40 15.31 -80.69 24.22
N VAL A 41 15.94 -79.96 25.13
CA VAL A 41 16.71 -78.75 24.84
C VAL A 41 18.01 -78.76 25.64
N SER A 42 19.09 -78.27 25.04
CA SER A 42 20.37 -78.02 25.72
C SER A 42 20.43 -76.65 26.39
N GLU A 43 19.49 -75.76 26.11
CA GLU A 43 19.39 -74.43 26.71
C GLU A 43 17.93 -74.04 26.95
N LEU A 44 17.67 -73.31 28.03
CA LEU A 44 16.31 -72.92 28.46
C LEU A 44 16.34 -71.55 29.14
N THR A 45 15.65 -70.56 28.59
CA THR A 45 15.52 -69.22 29.19
C THR A 45 14.18 -69.06 29.88
N LEU A 46 14.19 -68.55 31.12
CA LEU A 46 13.02 -68.31 31.95
C LEU A 46 13.08 -66.90 32.56
N ALA A 47 11.93 -66.27 32.81
CA ALA A 47 11.86 -65.15 33.75
C ALA A 47 11.78 -65.69 35.19
N ILE A 48 12.18 -64.90 36.20
CA ILE A 48 11.96 -65.27 37.61
C ILE A 48 10.46 -65.61 37.84
N GLU A 49 10.20 -66.68 38.60
CA GLU A 49 8.90 -67.36 38.80
C GLU A 49 8.34 -68.16 37.59
N ASP A 50 8.91 -68.08 36.38
CA ASP A 50 8.47 -68.96 35.28
C ASP A 50 8.99 -70.41 35.49
N THR A 51 8.29 -71.37 34.87
CA THR A 51 8.62 -72.81 34.91
C THR A 51 8.57 -73.44 33.52
N SER A 52 9.41 -74.42 33.24
CA SER A 52 9.34 -75.24 32.00
C SER A 52 9.88 -76.65 32.24
N ALA A 53 9.60 -77.59 31.33
CA ALA A 53 9.98 -79.00 31.45
C ALA A 53 11.16 -79.37 30.53
N LEU A 54 12.21 -79.92 31.12
CA LEU A 54 13.23 -80.69 30.44
C LEU A 54 12.85 -82.17 30.46
N THR A 55 13.11 -82.88 29.37
CA THR A 55 12.94 -84.35 29.28
C THR A 55 14.25 -84.98 28.82
N ALA A 56 14.62 -86.10 29.44
CA ALA A 56 15.84 -86.84 29.14
C ALA A 56 15.52 -88.15 28.42
N THR A 57 16.18 -88.40 27.30
CA THR A 57 16.00 -89.59 26.47
C THR A 57 17.31 -90.35 26.36
N ALA A 58 17.33 -91.64 26.71
CA ALA A 58 18.45 -92.53 26.48
C ALA A 58 18.48 -93.01 25.04
N VAL A 59 19.67 -93.10 24.46
CA VAL A 59 19.92 -93.67 23.12
C VAL A 59 20.83 -94.88 23.30
N TYR A 60 20.40 -96.02 22.79
CA TYR A 60 21.06 -97.32 22.98
C TYR A 60 21.98 -97.68 21.80
N SER A 61 22.89 -98.65 22.01
CA SER A 61 23.88 -99.08 21.02
C SER A 61 23.27 -99.76 19.78
N ASP A 62 22.01 -100.18 19.84
CA ASP A 62 21.19 -100.68 18.73
C ASP A 62 20.43 -99.58 17.96
N SER A 63 20.68 -98.30 18.29
CA SER A 63 19.99 -97.10 17.78
C SER A 63 18.53 -96.95 18.21
N THR A 64 18.02 -97.75 19.15
CA THR A 64 16.74 -97.47 19.81
C THR A 64 16.86 -96.33 20.82
N SER A 65 15.73 -95.82 21.32
CA SER A 65 15.71 -94.80 22.37
C SER A 65 14.49 -94.90 23.30
N GLY A 66 14.59 -94.33 24.50
CA GLY A 66 13.53 -94.37 25.51
C GLY A 66 13.58 -93.17 26.48
N ASP A 67 12.42 -92.73 26.94
CA ASP A 67 12.31 -91.66 27.95
C ASP A 67 12.83 -92.14 29.31
N VAL A 68 13.79 -91.40 29.87
CA VAL A 68 14.42 -91.62 31.18
C VAL A 68 14.30 -90.38 32.07
N THR A 69 13.40 -89.44 31.75
CA THR A 69 13.20 -88.17 32.48
C THR A 69 12.96 -88.38 33.98
N VAL A 70 12.11 -89.34 34.34
CA VAL A 70 11.81 -89.66 35.76
C VAL A 70 12.79 -90.68 36.37
N ASN A 71 13.67 -91.27 35.56
CA ASN A 71 14.68 -92.25 35.95
C ASN A 71 16.10 -91.64 36.05
N SER A 72 16.25 -90.36 35.71
CA SER A 72 17.51 -89.62 35.80
C SER A 72 17.59 -88.83 37.09
N ASP A 73 18.74 -88.86 37.76
CA ASP A 73 19.04 -87.96 38.88
C ASP A 73 19.23 -86.54 38.32
N TRP A 74 18.32 -85.62 38.65
CA TRP A 74 18.40 -84.22 38.24
C TRP A 74 19.06 -83.35 39.31
N SER A 75 19.95 -82.46 38.91
CA SER A 75 20.67 -81.54 39.79
C SER A 75 20.82 -80.14 39.16
N SER A 76 21.08 -79.14 40.00
CA SER A 76 21.48 -77.79 39.57
C SER A 76 22.78 -77.41 40.28
N ASP A 77 23.70 -76.78 39.54
CA ASP A 77 24.90 -76.14 40.11
C ASP A 77 24.56 -74.93 41.00
N LYS A 78 23.47 -74.20 40.71
CA LYS A 78 23.05 -72.97 41.38
C LYS A 78 21.54 -72.99 41.69
N PRO A 79 21.11 -73.73 42.73
CA PRO A 79 19.69 -73.82 43.16
C PRO A 79 19.02 -72.48 43.51
N ALA A 80 19.80 -71.42 43.80
CA ALA A 80 19.28 -70.07 44.02
C ALA A 80 18.85 -69.37 42.73
N VAL A 81 19.45 -69.73 41.59
CA VAL A 81 19.12 -69.22 40.25
C VAL A 81 17.96 -70.01 39.67
N ALA A 82 18.10 -71.34 39.57
CA ALA A 82 17.03 -72.23 39.11
C ALA A 82 17.07 -73.58 39.86
N THR A 83 15.90 -74.18 40.12
CA THR A 83 15.81 -75.56 40.64
C THR A 83 15.07 -76.47 39.67
N VAL A 84 15.57 -77.70 39.52
CA VAL A 84 14.94 -78.78 38.76
C VAL A 84 14.34 -79.82 39.71
N TYR A 85 13.20 -80.42 39.32
CA TYR A 85 12.63 -81.60 39.97
C TYR A 85 11.90 -82.46 38.92
N ASN A 86 12.33 -83.72 38.76
CA ASN A 86 11.82 -84.65 37.74
C ASN A 86 11.70 -84.00 36.34
N GLY A 87 12.76 -83.33 35.89
CA GLY A 87 12.79 -82.58 34.63
C GLY A 87 12.14 -81.18 34.68
N MET A 88 11.20 -80.91 35.59
CA MET A 88 10.56 -79.59 35.68
C MET A 88 11.47 -78.56 36.36
N VAL A 89 11.85 -77.53 35.60
CA VAL A 89 12.69 -76.41 36.02
C VAL A 89 11.83 -75.24 36.50
N THR A 90 12.24 -74.60 37.59
CA THR A 90 11.63 -73.38 38.16
C THR A 90 12.70 -72.31 38.36
N ALA A 91 12.47 -71.12 37.81
CA ALA A 91 13.35 -69.97 37.95
C ALA A 91 13.12 -69.19 39.26
N LYS A 92 14.21 -68.79 39.93
CA LYS A 92 14.19 -68.22 41.29
C LYS A 92 15.01 -66.93 41.46
N GLY A 93 16.13 -66.81 40.77
CA GLY A 93 17.03 -65.66 40.87
C GLY A 93 17.80 -65.45 39.57
N GLU A 94 18.19 -64.21 39.29
CA GLU A 94 18.87 -63.85 38.03
C GLU A 94 20.25 -64.51 37.89
N GLY A 95 20.57 -64.98 36.68
CA GLY A 95 21.84 -65.61 36.35
C GLY A 95 21.71 -66.88 35.52
N THR A 96 22.82 -67.60 35.31
CA THR A 96 22.85 -68.89 34.60
C THR A 96 23.07 -70.05 35.58
N ALA A 97 22.34 -71.14 35.41
CA ALA A 97 22.47 -72.37 36.18
C ALA A 97 22.53 -73.60 35.25
N THR A 98 23.53 -74.43 35.41
CA THR A 98 23.64 -75.72 34.71
C THR A 98 22.72 -76.73 35.38
N ILE A 99 21.76 -77.26 34.62
CA ILE A 99 20.91 -78.38 35.03
C ILE A 99 21.46 -79.66 34.45
N VAL A 100 21.87 -80.60 35.30
CA VAL A 100 22.44 -81.89 34.86
C VAL A 100 21.48 -83.02 35.18
N ALA A 101 21.09 -83.76 34.15
CA ALA A 101 20.49 -85.08 34.28
C ALA A 101 21.59 -86.15 34.30
N VAL A 102 21.51 -87.11 35.21
CA VAL A 102 22.40 -88.28 35.27
C VAL A 102 21.58 -89.55 35.27
N PHE A 103 21.57 -90.27 34.16
CA PHE A 103 20.96 -91.59 34.07
C PHE A 103 22.00 -92.65 34.46
N THR A 104 21.63 -93.56 35.37
CA THR A 104 22.46 -94.73 35.71
C THR A 104 21.82 -95.95 35.06
N TYR A 105 22.54 -96.61 34.16
CA TYR A 105 22.07 -97.82 33.49
C TYR A 105 22.17 -99.04 34.43
N SER A 106 21.54 -100.17 34.05
CA SER A 106 21.38 -101.34 34.91
C SER A 106 22.69 -102.07 35.26
N ASP A 107 23.76 -101.80 34.53
CA ASP A 107 25.13 -102.26 34.81
C ASP A 107 25.91 -101.34 35.79
N GLY A 108 25.32 -100.20 36.19
CA GLY A 108 25.94 -99.17 37.03
C GLY A 108 26.65 -98.05 36.25
N THR A 109 26.72 -98.12 34.92
CA THR A 109 27.34 -97.09 34.07
C THR A 109 26.52 -95.81 34.09
N LYS A 110 27.17 -94.67 34.24
CA LYS A 110 26.49 -93.36 34.35
C LYS A 110 26.67 -92.53 33.08
N PHE A 111 25.56 -92.00 32.60
CA PHE A 111 25.49 -91.12 31.45
C PHE A 111 24.90 -89.79 31.91
N SER A 112 25.62 -88.69 31.67
CA SER A 112 25.20 -87.36 32.07
C SER A 112 25.02 -86.46 30.86
N GLN A 113 23.97 -85.63 30.88
CA GLN A 113 23.79 -84.54 29.93
C GLN A 113 23.32 -83.30 30.67
N ALA A 114 23.92 -82.16 30.31
CA ALA A 114 23.57 -80.85 30.86
C ALA A 114 22.65 -80.07 29.91
N ALA A 115 21.83 -79.21 30.50
CA ALA A 115 21.18 -78.08 29.85
C ALA A 115 21.46 -76.78 30.63
N THR A 116 21.76 -75.70 29.93
CA THR A 116 21.99 -74.38 30.54
C THR A 116 20.66 -73.66 30.75
N VAL A 117 20.32 -73.31 32.00
CA VAL A 117 19.14 -72.52 32.32
C VAL A 117 19.54 -71.07 32.60
N THR A 118 19.05 -70.16 31.79
CA THR A 118 19.26 -68.71 31.95
C THR A 118 18.03 -68.08 32.56
N VAL A 119 18.16 -67.49 33.74
CA VAL A 119 17.09 -66.82 34.46
C VAL A 119 17.25 -65.31 34.37
N THR A 120 16.19 -64.64 33.93
CA THR A 120 16.13 -63.20 33.63
C THR A 120 15.12 -62.48 34.51
N LYS A 121 15.30 -61.16 34.72
CA LYS A 121 14.30 -60.35 35.44
C LYS A 121 12.95 -60.35 34.74
N LYS A 122 11.88 -60.44 35.52
CA LYS A 122 10.49 -60.42 35.05
C LYS A 122 10.06 -58.98 34.75
N VAL A 123 9.62 -58.69 33.52
CA VAL A 123 9.22 -57.33 33.13
C VAL A 123 7.81 -57.01 33.65
N LYS A 124 7.72 -55.96 34.47
CA LYS A 124 6.50 -55.43 35.07
C LYS A 124 5.78 -54.46 34.12
N ALA A 125 6.53 -53.52 33.53
CA ALA A 125 6.04 -52.53 32.56
C ALA A 125 7.07 -52.28 31.45
N LEU A 126 6.62 -51.72 30.33
CA LEU A 126 7.45 -51.32 29.19
C LEU A 126 6.93 -49.97 28.70
N THR A 127 7.82 -49.01 28.48
CA THR A 127 7.50 -47.63 28.08
C THR A 127 8.40 -47.17 26.94
N GLN A 128 7.99 -46.13 26.22
CA GLN A 128 8.63 -45.61 25.01
C GLN A 128 8.80 -44.09 25.08
N ASN A 129 9.88 -43.55 24.50
CA ASN A 129 10.14 -42.11 24.49
C ASN A 129 9.24 -41.30 23.53
N ILE A 130 8.84 -41.90 22.41
CA ILE A 130 8.01 -41.25 21.37
C ILE A 130 6.77 -42.09 21.07
N GLN A 131 5.68 -41.42 20.67
CA GLN A 131 4.42 -42.06 20.25
C GLN A 131 4.29 -42.12 18.72
N ASN A 132 4.88 -41.15 18.02
CA ASN A 132 4.95 -41.05 16.57
C ASN A 132 6.40 -40.78 16.15
N LEU A 133 6.73 -41.13 14.91
CA LEU A 133 8.01 -40.88 14.26
C LEU A 133 7.74 -40.55 12.79
N ASP A 134 7.95 -39.30 12.40
CA ASP A 134 7.85 -38.88 11.00
C ASP A 134 9.23 -39.06 10.33
N LEU A 135 9.25 -39.62 9.12
CA LEU A 135 10.46 -39.96 8.36
C LEU A 135 10.30 -39.62 6.87
N ARG A 136 11.40 -39.27 6.22
CA ARG A 136 11.53 -39.28 4.75
C ARG A 136 11.92 -40.66 4.24
N LYS A 137 11.75 -40.90 2.94
CA LYS A 137 12.12 -42.16 2.30
C LYS A 137 13.62 -42.46 2.49
N ALA A 138 13.90 -43.69 2.92
CA ALA A 138 15.22 -44.20 3.32
C ALA A 138 15.87 -43.59 4.58
N GLU A 139 15.27 -42.58 5.21
CA GLU A 139 15.66 -42.05 6.53
C GLU A 139 15.47 -43.11 7.63
N SER A 140 16.09 -42.93 8.80
CA SER A 140 15.90 -43.81 9.95
C SER A 140 15.92 -43.06 11.29
N GLY A 141 15.00 -43.42 12.19
CA GLY A 141 14.87 -42.83 13.53
C GLY A 141 14.71 -43.90 14.61
N SER A 142 14.95 -43.54 15.87
CA SER A 142 15.14 -44.52 16.97
C SER A 142 14.09 -44.41 18.07
N ILE A 143 13.44 -45.54 18.38
CA ILE A 143 12.55 -45.70 19.53
C ILE A 143 13.37 -46.22 20.72
N ILE A 144 13.44 -45.42 21.79
CA ILE A 144 14.05 -45.82 23.07
C ILE A 144 12.96 -46.53 23.88
N LEU A 145 13.25 -47.76 24.32
CA LEU A 145 12.38 -48.53 25.20
C LEU A 145 12.97 -48.66 26.59
N THR A 146 12.14 -48.41 27.60
CA THR A 146 12.48 -48.59 29.01
C THR A 146 11.60 -49.68 29.62
N ALA A 147 12.23 -50.79 30.02
CA ALA A 147 11.58 -51.81 30.85
C ALA A 147 11.64 -51.41 32.32
N THR A 148 10.53 -51.61 33.04
CA THR A 148 10.52 -51.68 34.51
C THR A 148 10.37 -53.14 34.91
N TYR A 149 11.23 -53.65 35.78
CA TYR A 149 11.22 -55.04 36.23
C TYR A 149 10.36 -55.24 37.50
N SER A 150 10.18 -56.49 37.92
CA SER A 150 9.39 -56.89 39.09
C SER A 150 9.95 -56.36 40.42
N ASP A 151 11.25 -56.08 40.49
CA ASP A 151 11.93 -55.43 41.61
C ASP A 151 11.83 -53.88 41.58
N ASN A 152 11.17 -53.34 40.55
CA ASN A 152 11.06 -51.91 40.21
C ASN A 152 12.35 -51.24 39.68
N THR A 153 13.41 -52.01 39.40
CA THR A 153 14.56 -51.47 38.63
C THR A 153 14.16 -51.20 37.18
N THR A 154 14.88 -50.28 36.51
CA THR A 154 14.59 -49.86 35.13
C THR A 154 15.80 -49.98 34.22
N ASP A 155 15.58 -50.43 32.98
CA ASP A 155 16.59 -50.53 31.92
C ASP A 155 16.08 -49.87 30.63
N ALA A 156 16.72 -48.77 30.23
CA ALA A 156 16.41 -47.99 29.03
C ALA A 156 17.12 -48.50 27.75
N THR A 157 17.89 -49.59 27.85
CA THR A 157 18.63 -50.18 26.72
C THR A 157 17.87 -51.33 26.04
N VAL A 158 16.66 -51.66 26.49
CA VAL A 158 15.96 -52.88 26.06
C VAL A 158 15.45 -52.86 24.62
N ALA A 159 15.53 -51.73 23.91
CA ALA A 159 15.17 -51.63 22.50
C ALA A 159 15.96 -52.61 21.61
N SER A 160 17.25 -52.85 21.89
CA SER A 160 18.07 -53.84 21.17
C SER A 160 17.84 -55.29 21.63
N LYS A 161 17.13 -55.49 22.74
CA LYS A 161 16.76 -56.79 23.33
C LYS A 161 15.30 -57.17 23.02
N ALA A 162 14.53 -56.28 22.39
CA ALA A 162 13.12 -56.43 22.09
C ALA A 162 12.89 -57.08 20.71
N VAL A 163 11.82 -57.86 20.59
CA VAL A 163 11.34 -58.37 19.31
C VAL A 163 10.48 -57.28 18.66
N TRP A 164 10.84 -56.90 17.43
CA TRP A 164 10.16 -55.83 16.70
C TRP A 164 9.37 -56.35 15.51
N SER A 165 8.30 -55.64 15.17
CA SER A 165 7.45 -55.90 14.02
C SER A 165 6.84 -54.59 13.51
N THR A 166 6.34 -54.60 12.28
CA THR A 166 5.70 -53.47 11.60
C THR A 166 4.39 -53.94 11.00
N SER A 167 3.34 -53.10 11.03
CA SER A 167 2.07 -53.42 10.36
C SER A 167 2.18 -53.40 8.84
N ASP A 168 3.15 -52.65 8.30
CA ASP A 168 3.42 -52.56 6.87
C ASP A 168 4.93 -52.36 6.62
N ALA A 169 5.59 -53.44 6.20
CA ALA A 169 7.01 -53.45 5.87
C ALA A 169 7.36 -52.78 4.52
N ALA A 170 6.38 -52.52 3.65
CA ALA A 170 6.57 -51.72 2.45
C ALA A 170 6.58 -50.21 2.76
N VAL A 171 5.89 -49.78 3.83
CA VAL A 171 5.96 -48.40 4.34
C VAL A 171 7.19 -48.20 5.22
N ALA A 172 7.35 -48.97 6.30
CA ALA A 172 8.49 -48.83 7.22
C ALA A 172 8.93 -50.17 7.82
N THR A 173 10.24 -50.38 7.92
CA THR A 173 10.86 -51.55 8.59
C THR A 173 11.45 -51.15 9.94
N VAL A 174 11.70 -52.13 10.82
CA VAL A 174 12.25 -51.87 12.16
C VAL A 174 13.24 -52.96 12.58
N VAL A 175 14.39 -52.56 13.13
CA VAL A 175 15.44 -53.45 13.66
C VAL A 175 16.02 -52.83 14.93
N ASN A 176 16.02 -53.56 16.04
CA ASN A 176 16.62 -53.15 17.33
C ASN A 176 16.16 -51.78 17.86
N GLY A 177 14.94 -51.34 17.50
CA GLY A 177 14.37 -50.03 17.83
C GLY A 177 14.64 -48.93 16.80
N VAL A 178 15.52 -49.16 15.83
CA VAL A 178 15.72 -48.26 14.68
C VAL A 178 14.66 -48.58 13.62
N VAL A 179 13.84 -47.60 13.30
CA VAL A 179 12.81 -47.65 12.26
C VAL A 179 13.35 -46.98 11.00
N LYS A 180 13.16 -47.62 9.83
CA LYS A 180 13.58 -47.09 8.53
C LYS A 180 12.40 -46.90 7.59
N GLY A 181 12.25 -45.71 7.02
CA GLY A 181 11.24 -45.39 6.01
C GLY A 181 11.56 -46.03 4.66
N ILE A 182 10.57 -46.64 4.00
CA ILE A 182 10.73 -47.39 2.74
C ILE A 182 9.86 -46.81 1.62
N SER A 183 8.58 -46.53 1.88
CA SER A 183 7.68 -45.87 0.93
C SER A 183 6.55 -45.09 1.63
N SER A 184 5.85 -44.24 0.87
CA SER A 184 4.87 -43.28 1.38
C SER A 184 3.68 -43.95 2.06
N GLY A 185 3.42 -43.64 3.33
CA GLY A 185 2.28 -44.17 4.09
C GLY A 185 2.46 -44.05 5.60
N THR A 186 1.67 -44.82 6.36
CA THR A 186 1.76 -44.91 7.83
C THR A 186 1.79 -46.35 8.28
N ALA A 187 2.78 -46.74 9.08
CA ALA A 187 2.93 -48.08 9.65
C ALA A 187 2.95 -48.04 11.18
N THR A 188 2.32 -49.00 11.85
CA THR A 188 2.42 -49.18 13.30
C THR A 188 3.60 -50.09 13.62
N ILE A 189 4.64 -49.50 14.21
CA ILE A 189 5.82 -50.18 14.70
C ILE A 189 5.51 -50.75 16.09
N THR A 190 5.61 -52.07 16.23
CA THR A 190 5.23 -52.80 17.44
C THR A 190 6.45 -53.48 18.05
N GLY A 191 6.82 -53.07 19.26
CA GLY A 191 7.94 -53.63 20.02
C GLY A 191 7.47 -54.50 21.18
N VAL A 192 8.11 -55.65 21.38
CA VAL A 192 7.75 -56.64 22.40
C VAL A 192 8.97 -57.02 23.23
N TYR A 193 8.89 -56.81 24.55
CA TYR A 193 9.93 -57.20 25.49
C TYR A 193 9.34 -57.78 26.78
N GLY A 194 9.87 -58.91 27.25
CA GLY A 194 9.44 -59.55 28.51
C GLY A 194 7.94 -59.82 28.63
N LYS A 195 7.28 -60.24 27.53
CA LYS A 195 5.82 -60.46 27.43
C LYS A 195 4.98 -59.15 27.57
N LYS A 196 5.58 -57.98 27.35
CA LYS A 196 4.91 -56.66 27.22
C LYS A 196 5.05 -56.13 25.81
N THR A 197 4.07 -55.35 25.36
CA THR A 197 3.98 -54.80 24.00
C THR A 197 3.77 -53.29 24.04
N ILE A 198 4.39 -52.57 23.11
CA ILE A 198 4.22 -51.14 22.86
C ILE A 198 4.01 -50.88 21.35
N THR A 199 3.56 -49.68 20.99
CA THR A 199 3.26 -49.31 19.59
C THR A 199 3.61 -47.84 19.31
N VAL A 200 4.32 -47.58 18.21
CA VAL A 200 4.67 -46.24 17.71
C VAL A 200 4.19 -46.09 16.27
N THR A 201 3.62 -44.94 15.90
CA THR A 201 3.23 -44.66 14.51
C THR A 201 4.43 -44.14 13.72
N ALA A 202 4.84 -44.83 12.66
CA ALA A 202 5.82 -44.33 11.70
C ALA A 202 5.11 -43.74 10.48
N SER A 203 5.19 -42.42 10.29
CA SER A 203 4.71 -41.75 9.06
C SER A 203 5.88 -41.61 8.10
N VAL A 204 5.75 -42.10 6.88
CA VAL A 204 6.80 -42.00 5.86
C VAL A 204 6.28 -41.18 4.68
N GLU A 205 7.02 -40.15 4.29
CA GLU A 205 6.71 -39.30 3.13
C GLU A 205 5.33 -38.61 3.17
N VAL A 206 4.84 -38.31 4.38
CA VAL A 206 3.51 -37.71 4.58
C VAL A 206 3.61 -36.18 4.65
N ALA A 207 3.19 -35.51 3.57
CA ALA A 207 3.16 -34.05 3.52
C ALA A 207 2.20 -33.45 4.58
N LYS A 208 2.67 -32.40 5.27
CA LYS A 208 1.93 -31.62 6.27
C LYS A 208 0.89 -30.72 5.60
N ARG A 209 1.28 -30.04 4.52
CA ARG A 209 0.44 -29.22 3.64
C ARG A 209 1.03 -29.15 2.23
N ILE A 210 0.25 -28.75 1.24
CA ILE A 210 0.68 -28.51 -0.14
C ILE A 210 0.15 -27.16 -0.63
N GLU A 211 0.95 -26.47 -1.43
CA GLU A 211 0.72 -25.12 -1.93
C GLU A 211 0.99 -25.06 -3.43
N ALA A 212 0.16 -24.34 -4.18
CA ALA A 212 0.41 -23.99 -5.58
C ALA A 212 1.01 -22.59 -5.64
N ASP A 213 1.99 -22.36 -6.52
CA ASP A 213 2.58 -21.02 -6.72
C ASP A 213 1.59 -20.03 -7.37
N GLN A 214 0.65 -20.54 -8.15
CA GLN A 214 -0.47 -19.83 -8.76
C GLN A 214 -1.79 -20.44 -8.24
N PRO A 215 -2.39 -19.90 -7.15
CA PRO A 215 -3.69 -20.32 -6.65
C PRO A 215 -4.86 -19.76 -7.47
N GLU A 216 -4.61 -18.74 -8.29
CA GLU A 216 -5.52 -18.19 -9.29
C GLU A 216 -4.77 -18.04 -10.62
N LEU A 217 -5.47 -18.25 -11.73
CA LEU A 217 -4.91 -18.27 -13.07
C LEU A 217 -5.94 -17.73 -14.08
N ALA A 218 -5.49 -16.88 -15.00
CA ALA A 218 -6.26 -16.43 -16.15
C ALA A 218 -5.61 -16.93 -17.44
N LEU A 219 -6.41 -17.44 -18.37
CA LEU A 219 -5.97 -17.95 -19.68
C LEU A 219 -6.86 -17.40 -20.81
N LEU A 220 -6.30 -17.20 -21.99
CA LEU A 220 -7.10 -17.05 -23.22
C LEU A 220 -7.50 -18.43 -23.77
N LEU A 221 -8.38 -18.44 -24.78
CA LEU A 221 -8.77 -19.68 -25.45
C LEU A 221 -7.57 -20.35 -26.13
N LYS A 222 -7.26 -21.57 -25.68
CA LYS A 222 -6.16 -22.47 -26.09
C LYS A 222 -4.78 -22.12 -25.52
N ASP A 223 -4.67 -21.11 -24.66
CA ASP A 223 -3.43 -20.85 -23.94
C ASP A 223 -3.26 -21.83 -22.77
N SER A 224 -1.99 -22.07 -22.41
CA SER A 224 -1.61 -22.98 -21.32
C SER A 224 -0.58 -22.35 -20.40
N ALA A 225 -0.70 -22.56 -19.09
CA ALA A 225 0.28 -22.15 -18.09
C ALA A 225 0.70 -23.33 -17.19
N ALA A 226 1.91 -23.27 -16.65
CA ALA A 226 2.44 -24.29 -15.73
C ALA A 226 2.38 -23.79 -14.28
N VAL A 227 1.74 -24.56 -13.41
CA VAL A 227 1.60 -24.32 -11.97
C VAL A 227 2.55 -25.24 -11.22
N LYS A 228 3.38 -24.69 -10.33
CA LYS A 228 4.29 -25.45 -9.46
C LYS A 228 3.60 -25.77 -8.14
N LEU A 229 3.41 -27.06 -7.88
CA LEU A 229 2.92 -27.57 -6.60
C LEU A 229 4.11 -27.92 -5.68
N THR A 230 4.14 -27.31 -4.50
CA THR A 230 5.17 -27.52 -3.47
C THR A 230 4.54 -28.20 -2.25
N ALA A 231 5.15 -29.28 -1.76
CA ALA A 231 4.76 -29.95 -0.53
C ALA A 231 5.68 -29.52 0.61
N THR A 232 5.10 -29.16 1.76
CA THR A 232 5.83 -28.98 3.03
C THR A 232 5.58 -30.20 3.91
N PHE A 233 6.63 -30.79 4.47
CA PHE A 233 6.56 -32.02 5.28
C PHE A 233 6.57 -31.72 6.79
N GLN A 234 6.52 -32.76 7.64
CA GLN A 234 6.40 -32.56 9.10
C GLN A 234 7.65 -31.94 9.72
N ASP A 235 8.81 -32.28 9.16
CA ASP A 235 10.13 -31.70 9.43
C ASP A 235 10.28 -30.21 9.02
N GLY A 236 9.28 -29.64 8.33
CA GLY A 236 9.29 -28.26 7.81
C GLY A 236 10.01 -28.08 6.47
N THR A 237 10.65 -29.11 5.93
CA THR A 237 11.31 -29.06 4.62
C THR A 237 10.31 -29.09 3.46
N GLN A 238 10.74 -28.62 2.28
CA GLN A 238 9.86 -28.38 1.13
C GLN A 238 10.38 -29.01 -0.17
N GLU A 239 9.48 -29.58 -0.97
CA GLU A 239 9.81 -30.19 -2.27
C GLU A 239 8.80 -29.85 -3.37
N ASN A 240 9.28 -29.78 -4.61
CA ASN A 240 8.43 -29.64 -5.80
C ASN A 240 7.82 -31.01 -6.16
N VAL A 241 6.52 -31.14 -5.97
CA VAL A 241 5.75 -32.39 -6.20
C VAL A 241 4.83 -32.32 -7.42
N THR A 242 4.93 -31.28 -8.24
CA THR A 242 4.08 -31.01 -9.42
C THR A 242 3.82 -32.24 -10.31
N ALA A 243 4.89 -32.95 -10.68
CA ALA A 243 4.82 -34.13 -11.54
C ALA A 243 4.45 -35.44 -10.81
N LEU A 244 4.37 -35.41 -9.47
CA LEU A 244 4.00 -36.55 -8.60
C LEU A 244 2.55 -36.44 -8.11
N ALA A 245 1.92 -35.28 -8.24
CA ALA A 245 0.54 -35.05 -7.86
C ALA A 245 -0.45 -35.56 -8.92
N ALA A 246 -1.61 -36.00 -8.47
CA ALA A 246 -2.77 -36.21 -9.31
C ALA A 246 -3.50 -34.86 -9.49
N TRP A 247 -3.90 -34.55 -10.71
CA TRP A 247 -4.59 -33.31 -11.06
C TRP A 247 -5.97 -33.63 -11.66
N SER A 248 -6.92 -32.71 -11.53
CA SER A 248 -8.30 -32.83 -12.01
C SER A 248 -8.94 -31.45 -12.15
N SER A 249 -9.93 -31.27 -13.02
CA SER A 249 -10.68 -30.02 -13.17
C SER A 249 -12.16 -30.21 -12.81
N SER A 250 -12.83 -29.15 -12.35
CA SER A 250 -14.28 -29.16 -12.14
C SER A 250 -15.09 -29.07 -13.44
N ASP A 251 -14.50 -28.51 -14.50
CA ASP A 251 -15.07 -28.47 -15.86
C ASP A 251 -13.92 -28.52 -16.89
N GLU A 252 -13.58 -29.73 -17.33
CA GLU A 252 -12.58 -29.99 -18.38
C GLU A 252 -12.97 -29.42 -19.75
N SER A 253 -14.23 -28.98 -19.96
CA SER A 253 -14.63 -28.25 -21.16
C SER A 253 -14.23 -26.76 -21.11
N VAL A 254 -14.03 -26.21 -19.91
CA VAL A 254 -13.56 -24.84 -19.68
C VAL A 254 -12.03 -24.81 -19.55
N ALA A 255 -11.45 -25.63 -18.66
CA ALA A 255 -10.00 -25.80 -18.55
C ALA A 255 -9.61 -27.21 -18.13
N ASP A 256 -8.61 -27.81 -18.79
CA ASP A 256 -8.03 -29.10 -18.41
C ASP A 256 -6.77 -28.95 -17.54
N VAL A 257 -6.17 -30.08 -17.15
CA VAL A 257 -4.86 -30.09 -16.49
C VAL A 257 -4.10 -31.39 -16.72
N LEU A 258 -2.83 -31.28 -17.13
CA LEU A 258 -1.92 -32.40 -17.31
C LEU A 258 -0.56 -32.13 -16.64
N LYS A 259 -0.27 -32.86 -15.55
CA LYS A 259 0.99 -32.78 -14.78
C LYS A 259 1.37 -31.36 -14.32
N GLY A 260 0.37 -30.54 -13.98
CA GLY A 260 0.54 -29.15 -13.56
C GLY A 260 0.53 -28.12 -14.69
N VAL A 261 0.45 -28.53 -15.96
CA VAL A 261 0.11 -27.61 -17.06
C VAL A 261 -1.41 -27.57 -17.20
N ILE A 262 -1.99 -26.37 -17.14
CA ILE A 262 -3.44 -26.11 -17.26
C ILE A 262 -3.68 -25.45 -18.62
N THR A 263 -4.66 -25.92 -19.41
CA THR A 263 -5.03 -25.32 -20.71
C THR A 263 -6.48 -24.84 -20.70
N GLY A 264 -6.75 -23.62 -21.17
CA GLY A 264 -8.10 -23.08 -21.34
C GLY A 264 -8.72 -23.47 -22.69
N TYR A 265 -9.98 -23.90 -22.71
CA TYR A 265 -10.66 -24.35 -23.95
C TYR A 265 -11.96 -23.61 -24.28
N LYS A 266 -12.66 -23.04 -23.29
CA LYS A 266 -13.95 -22.38 -23.46
C LYS A 266 -14.11 -21.28 -22.42
N GLN A 267 -14.77 -20.19 -22.80
CA GLN A 267 -15.04 -19.07 -21.89
C GLN A 267 -15.82 -19.52 -20.65
N GLY A 268 -15.34 -19.14 -19.46
CA GLY A 268 -15.94 -19.51 -18.18
C GLY A 268 -14.93 -19.57 -17.03
N THR A 269 -15.30 -20.28 -15.96
CA THR A 269 -14.43 -20.55 -14.81
C THR A 269 -14.42 -22.04 -14.46
N ALA A 270 -13.27 -22.59 -14.07
CA ALA A 270 -13.10 -23.96 -13.60
C ALA A 270 -12.15 -24.01 -12.40
N VAL A 271 -12.30 -25.03 -11.55
CA VAL A 271 -11.44 -25.24 -10.36
C VAL A 271 -10.54 -26.44 -10.62
N VAL A 272 -9.25 -26.19 -10.83
CA VAL A 272 -8.25 -27.24 -10.97
C VAL A 272 -7.80 -27.68 -9.58
N THR A 273 -8.09 -28.94 -9.21
CA THR A 273 -7.71 -29.53 -7.93
C THR A 273 -6.45 -30.38 -8.09
N ALA A 274 -5.41 -30.03 -7.33
CA ALA A 274 -4.15 -30.74 -7.26
C ALA A 274 -4.07 -31.56 -5.97
N LYS A 275 -3.65 -32.83 -6.06
CA LYS A 275 -3.63 -33.78 -4.95
C LYS A 275 -2.28 -34.49 -4.83
N TYR A 276 -1.65 -34.40 -3.66
CA TYR A 276 -0.44 -35.15 -3.33
C TYR A 276 -0.61 -35.87 -1.99
N GLY A 277 -0.48 -37.20 -2.02
CA GLY A 277 -0.80 -38.06 -0.88
C GLY A 277 -2.25 -37.89 -0.41
N THR A 278 -2.42 -37.50 0.85
CA THR A 278 -3.73 -37.20 1.48
C THR A 278 -4.13 -35.73 1.39
N LYS A 279 -3.29 -34.86 0.84
CA LYS A 279 -3.51 -33.40 0.78
C LYS A 279 -4.01 -32.97 -0.59
N THR A 280 -4.85 -31.94 -0.61
CA THR A 280 -5.44 -31.32 -1.81
C THR A 280 -5.34 -29.80 -1.72
N THR A 281 -5.09 -29.14 -2.84
CA THR A 281 -5.27 -27.69 -3.00
C THR A 281 -6.01 -27.40 -4.30
N ALA A 282 -6.59 -26.20 -4.41
CA ALA A 282 -7.42 -25.78 -5.54
C ALA A 282 -6.83 -24.53 -6.18
N ILE A 283 -6.86 -24.49 -7.52
CA ILE A 283 -6.47 -23.37 -8.36
C ILE A 283 -7.74 -22.87 -9.05
N GLN A 284 -8.07 -21.59 -8.90
CA GLN A 284 -9.17 -20.96 -9.65
C GLN A 284 -8.66 -20.63 -11.06
N VAL A 285 -9.31 -21.16 -12.09
CA VAL A 285 -8.97 -20.89 -13.49
C VAL A 285 -10.11 -20.11 -14.14
N SER A 286 -9.80 -18.92 -14.65
CA SER A 286 -10.68 -18.14 -15.51
C SER A 286 -10.20 -18.21 -16.96
N VAL A 287 -11.14 -18.35 -17.90
CA VAL A 287 -10.81 -18.51 -19.33
C VAL A 287 -11.60 -17.50 -20.15
N ASP A 288 -10.90 -16.68 -20.94
CA ASP A 288 -11.45 -15.68 -21.88
C ASP A 288 -12.50 -14.74 -21.25
N GLN A 289 -12.40 -14.44 -19.95
CA GLN A 289 -13.27 -13.49 -19.24
C GLN A 289 -12.70 -12.07 -19.29
N THR A 290 -13.54 -11.08 -19.62
CA THR A 290 -13.10 -9.69 -19.81
C THR A 290 -13.01 -8.93 -18.48
N SER A 291 -11.81 -8.46 -18.16
CA SER A 291 -11.56 -7.62 -16.97
C SER A 291 -12.18 -6.24 -17.14
N LYS A 292 -11.87 -5.55 -18.25
CA LYS A 292 -12.33 -4.19 -18.55
C LYS A 292 -12.69 -4.04 -20.04
N LEU A 293 -13.66 -3.17 -20.35
CA LEU A 293 -13.84 -2.62 -21.69
C LEU A 293 -13.27 -1.20 -21.78
N ALA A 294 -12.75 -0.83 -22.95
CA ALA A 294 -12.34 0.52 -23.29
C ALA A 294 -12.73 0.84 -24.73
N VAL A 295 -13.44 1.94 -24.92
CA VAL A 295 -13.76 2.53 -26.22
C VAL A 295 -12.76 3.65 -26.53
N ASP A 296 -12.52 3.92 -27.81
CA ASP A 296 -11.57 4.94 -28.27
C ASP A 296 -12.10 6.38 -28.16
N ASP A 297 -13.41 6.58 -28.32
CA ASP A 297 -14.10 7.86 -28.09
C ASP A 297 -15.31 7.67 -27.17
N GLN A 298 -15.54 8.63 -26.27
CA GLN A 298 -16.62 8.67 -25.30
C GLN A 298 -17.59 9.85 -25.49
N ASN A 299 -17.27 10.83 -26.35
CA ASN A 299 -18.11 12.01 -26.59
C ASN A 299 -18.12 12.36 -28.09
N VAL A 300 -19.02 11.72 -28.82
CA VAL A 300 -19.15 11.86 -30.28
C VAL A 300 -20.04 13.04 -30.62
N PHE A 301 -19.58 13.95 -31.49
CA PHE A 301 -20.44 14.96 -32.12
C PHE A 301 -20.68 14.59 -33.59
N LEU A 302 -21.93 14.66 -34.04
CA LEU A 302 -22.31 14.43 -35.44
C LEU A 302 -23.25 15.54 -35.93
N LYS A 303 -23.19 15.86 -37.21
CA LYS A 303 -24.31 16.54 -37.89
C LYS A 303 -25.33 15.49 -38.36
N THR A 304 -26.50 15.95 -38.74
CA THR A 304 -27.54 15.07 -39.30
C THR A 304 -27.03 14.45 -40.61
N GLU A 305 -27.26 13.15 -40.78
CA GLU A 305 -26.73 12.29 -41.86
C GLU A 305 -25.22 11.97 -41.81
N GLU A 306 -24.46 12.45 -40.82
CA GLU A 306 -23.06 12.03 -40.59
C GLU A 306 -22.95 10.73 -39.77
N ASP A 307 -21.81 10.05 -39.88
CA ASP A 307 -21.51 8.81 -39.15
C ASP A 307 -20.06 8.72 -38.65
N GLN A 308 -19.83 8.02 -37.53
CA GLN A 308 -18.53 7.77 -36.94
C GLN A 308 -18.39 6.30 -36.52
N GLN A 309 -17.24 5.69 -36.78
CA GLN A 309 -16.90 4.33 -36.32
C GLN A 309 -16.09 4.42 -35.03
N LEU A 310 -16.65 3.87 -33.94
CA LEU A 310 -15.93 3.59 -32.69
C LEU A 310 -15.18 2.26 -32.76
N LYS A 311 -14.17 2.13 -31.92
CA LYS A 311 -13.42 0.90 -31.64
C LYS A 311 -13.55 0.51 -30.17
N LEU A 312 -14.18 -0.63 -29.90
CA LEU A 312 -14.30 -1.20 -28.56
C LEU A 312 -13.26 -2.31 -28.36
N THR A 313 -12.50 -2.20 -27.28
CA THR A 313 -11.46 -3.16 -26.89
C THR A 313 -11.79 -3.82 -25.56
N ALA A 314 -11.52 -5.12 -25.47
CA ALA A 314 -11.57 -5.91 -24.25
C ALA A 314 -10.15 -6.10 -23.71
N VAL A 315 -9.98 -5.80 -22.42
CA VAL A 315 -8.76 -6.06 -21.65
C VAL A 315 -9.01 -7.26 -20.74
N TYR A 316 -8.12 -8.23 -20.77
CA TYR A 316 -8.21 -9.47 -19.98
C TYR A 316 -7.35 -9.37 -18.70
N PRO A 317 -7.54 -10.27 -17.71
CA PRO A 317 -6.79 -10.21 -16.44
C PRO A 317 -5.27 -10.40 -16.58
N ASP A 318 -4.81 -11.01 -17.67
CA ASP A 318 -3.40 -11.15 -18.04
C ASP A 318 -2.80 -9.87 -18.67
N GLY A 319 -3.61 -8.82 -18.84
CA GLY A 319 -3.22 -7.56 -19.49
C GLY A 319 -3.29 -7.58 -21.02
N THR A 320 -3.70 -8.68 -21.65
CA THR A 320 -3.88 -8.73 -23.11
C THR A 320 -5.07 -7.87 -23.55
N VAL A 321 -4.98 -7.29 -24.75
CA VAL A 321 -5.98 -6.37 -25.30
C VAL A 321 -6.43 -6.86 -26.68
N LYS A 322 -7.74 -6.95 -26.88
CA LYS A 322 -8.38 -7.51 -28.09
C LYS A 322 -9.43 -6.55 -28.62
N ASP A 323 -9.47 -6.35 -29.93
CA ASP A 323 -10.57 -5.63 -30.58
C ASP A 323 -11.83 -6.52 -30.57
N VAL A 324 -12.92 -6.00 -30.02
CA VAL A 324 -14.22 -6.67 -29.90
C VAL A 324 -15.36 -5.88 -30.55
N THR A 325 -15.03 -4.80 -31.27
CA THR A 325 -15.98 -3.83 -31.85
C THR A 325 -17.12 -4.49 -32.63
N SER A 326 -16.77 -5.46 -33.47
CA SER A 326 -17.69 -6.14 -34.39
C SER A 326 -18.43 -7.34 -33.77
N THR A 327 -18.04 -7.78 -32.57
CA THR A 327 -18.60 -8.90 -31.81
C THR A 327 -19.36 -8.45 -30.56
N ALA A 328 -19.19 -7.20 -30.13
CA ALA A 328 -19.96 -6.58 -29.07
C ALA A 328 -21.42 -6.28 -29.47
N VAL A 329 -22.30 -6.29 -28.49
CA VAL A 329 -23.70 -5.85 -28.62
C VAL A 329 -23.75 -4.34 -28.40
N TRP A 330 -24.32 -3.61 -29.36
CA TRP A 330 -24.45 -2.16 -29.30
C TRP A 330 -25.92 -1.76 -29.22
N SER A 331 -26.21 -0.68 -28.50
CA SER A 331 -27.56 -0.14 -28.32
C SER A 331 -27.54 1.39 -28.18
N SER A 332 -28.68 2.03 -28.42
CA SER A 332 -28.89 3.47 -28.24
C SER A 332 -30.06 3.71 -27.29
N SER A 333 -29.94 4.73 -26.45
CA SER A 333 -31.03 5.23 -25.60
C SER A 333 -32.10 5.98 -26.40
N ASP A 334 -31.74 6.64 -27.50
CA ASP A 334 -32.67 7.15 -28.51
C ASP A 334 -32.12 6.98 -29.93
N SER A 335 -32.56 5.91 -30.60
CA SER A 335 -32.21 5.62 -32.00
C SER A 335 -32.80 6.60 -33.03
N GLY A 336 -33.77 7.43 -32.64
CA GLY A 336 -34.29 8.53 -33.46
C GLY A 336 -33.33 9.72 -33.51
N ILE A 337 -32.50 9.91 -32.48
CA ILE A 337 -31.42 10.90 -32.42
C ILE A 337 -30.12 10.30 -32.98
N ALA A 338 -29.65 9.18 -32.42
CA ALA A 338 -28.43 8.50 -32.87
C ALA A 338 -28.59 6.98 -32.90
N TYR A 339 -28.42 6.37 -34.08
CA TYR A 339 -28.48 4.91 -34.27
C TYR A 339 -27.07 4.30 -34.26
N VAL A 340 -26.91 3.07 -33.77
CA VAL A 340 -25.62 2.37 -33.74
C VAL A 340 -25.71 0.95 -34.30
N TYR A 341 -24.69 0.55 -35.08
CA TYR A 341 -24.53 -0.82 -35.57
C TYR A 341 -23.04 -1.20 -35.62
N LYS A 342 -22.64 -2.22 -34.84
CA LYS A 342 -21.25 -2.74 -34.77
C LYS A 342 -20.21 -1.63 -34.52
N GLY A 343 -20.50 -0.74 -33.56
CA GLY A 343 -19.66 0.41 -33.21
C GLY A 343 -19.77 1.61 -34.14
N ARG A 344 -20.49 1.51 -35.28
CA ARG A 344 -20.72 2.65 -36.17
C ARG A 344 -21.99 3.40 -35.78
N ILE A 345 -21.85 4.65 -35.38
CA ILE A 345 -22.91 5.57 -34.95
C ILE A 345 -23.32 6.45 -36.11
N TYR A 346 -24.63 6.71 -36.27
CA TYR A 346 -25.24 7.53 -37.32
C TYR A 346 -26.13 8.61 -36.68
N GLY A 347 -25.94 9.88 -37.05
CA GLY A 347 -26.73 11.02 -36.55
C GLY A 347 -28.02 11.22 -37.34
N ASN A 348 -29.17 10.92 -36.73
CA ASN A 348 -30.48 10.87 -37.40
C ASN A 348 -31.32 12.15 -37.22
N ALA A 349 -31.27 12.79 -36.04
CA ALA A 349 -32.01 14.01 -35.74
C ALA A 349 -31.30 14.84 -34.66
N ALA A 350 -31.54 16.14 -34.61
CA ALA A 350 -30.90 17.02 -33.64
C ALA A 350 -31.34 16.71 -32.20
N GLY A 351 -30.38 16.53 -31.28
CA GLY A 351 -30.62 16.13 -29.91
C GLY A 351 -29.42 15.43 -29.27
N THR A 352 -29.64 14.79 -28.12
CA THR A 352 -28.59 14.08 -27.35
C THR A 352 -28.99 12.63 -27.09
N ALA A 353 -28.10 11.66 -27.33
CA ALA A 353 -28.34 10.25 -27.04
C ALA A 353 -27.09 9.53 -26.52
N THR A 354 -27.26 8.65 -25.53
CA THR A 354 -26.21 7.74 -25.07
C THR A 354 -26.22 6.45 -25.89
N ILE A 355 -25.04 6.03 -26.35
CA ILE A 355 -24.76 4.74 -26.99
C ILE A 355 -24.06 3.81 -25.99
N THR A 356 -24.54 2.57 -25.85
CA THR A 356 -23.96 1.58 -24.93
C THR A 356 -23.42 0.37 -25.70
N GLY A 357 -22.13 0.09 -25.55
CA GLY A 357 -21.43 -1.07 -26.12
C GLY A 357 -21.13 -2.12 -25.05
N THR A 358 -21.53 -3.37 -25.27
CA THR A 358 -21.52 -4.46 -24.29
C THR A 358 -20.81 -5.71 -24.83
N TYR A 359 -19.88 -6.28 -24.07
CA TYR A 359 -19.16 -7.51 -24.43
C TYR A 359 -18.83 -8.31 -23.17
N GLY A 360 -19.20 -9.60 -23.18
CA GLY A 360 -19.23 -10.42 -21.96
C GLY A 360 -20.29 -9.91 -20.99
N ASP A 361 -19.91 -9.77 -19.73
CA ASP A 361 -20.70 -9.19 -18.64
C ASP A 361 -20.49 -7.67 -18.46
N LYS A 362 -19.65 -7.05 -19.29
CA LYS A 362 -19.25 -5.64 -19.17
C LYS A 362 -19.90 -4.77 -20.23
N SER A 363 -20.17 -3.52 -19.89
CA SER A 363 -20.60 -2.45 -20.81
C SER A 363 -19.75 -1.19 -20.69
N VAL A 364 -19.84 -0.31 -21.68
CA VAL A 364 -19.34 1.07 -21.67
C VAL A 364 -20.34 1.97 -22.37
N GLU A 365 -20.43 3.23 -21.93
CA GLU A 365 -21.33 4.25 -22.47
C GLU A 365 -20.53 5.35 -23.19
N VAL A 366 -21.17 5.94 -24.20
CA VAL A 366 -20.65 7.01 -25.07
C VAL A 366 -21.77 8.05 -25.23
N ALA A 367 -21.50 9.32 -24.95
CA ALA A 367 -22.44 10.39 -25.23
C ALA A 367 -22.37 10.78 -26.71
N VAL A 368 -23.52 11.07 -27.32
CA VAL A 368 -23.64 11.55 -28.70
C VAL A 368 -24.50 12.81 -28.75
N ASP A 369 -23.88 13.93 -29.08
CA ASP A 369 -24.57 15.18 -29.41
C ASP A 369 -24.75 15.27 -30.93
N VAL A 370 -25.99 15.39 -31.40
CA VAL A 370 -26.29 15.56 -32.83
C VAL A 370 -26.79 16.99 -33.06
N ALA A 371 -26.01 17.80 -33.78
CA ALA A 371 -26.37 19.16 -34.21
C ALA A 371 -26.96 20.09 -33.10
N VAL A 372 -26.47 19.98 -31.85
CA VAL A 372 -26.97 20.78 -30.70
C VAL A 372 -26.24 22.13 -30.58
N ALA A 373 -26.94 23.22 -30.92
CA ALA A 373 -26.43 24.59 -30.77
C ALA A 373 -26.41 25.04 -29.31
N ARG A 374 -25.43 25.87 -28.94
CA ARG A 374 -25.15 26.31 -27.56
C ARG A 374 -25.20 27.84 -27.37
N TYR A 375 -24.89 28.64 -28.40
CA TYR A 375 -25.08 30.10 -28.39
C TYR A 375 -25.37 30.65 -29.80
N LEU A 376 -25.89 31.89 -29.86
CA LEU A 376 -26.29 32.61 -31.08
C LEU A 376 -25.74 34.05 -31.07
N ASP A 377 -25.02 34.42 -32.13
CA ASP A 377 -24.45 35.76 -32.31
C ASP A 377 -25.07 36.48 -33.51
N LEU A 378 -25.54 37.72 -33.30
CA LEU A 378 -25.94 38.64 -34.37
C LEU A 378 -24.72 39.40 -34.89
N SER A 379 -24.75 39.77 -36.18
CA SER A 379 -23.67 40.55 -36.80
C SER A 379 -23.48 41.97 -36.24
N GLU A 380 -24.49 42.53 -35.56
CA GLU A 380 -24.52 43.91 -35.06
C GLU A 380 -25.33 43.99 -33.75
N GLU A 381 -24.97 44.90 -32.84
CA GLU A 381 -25.61 45.05 -31.52
C GLU A 381 -26.74 46.10 -31.50
N GLN A 382 -26.67 47.12 -32.37
CA GLN A 382 -27.67 48.18 -32.52
C GLN A 382 -27.63 48.76 -33.95
N LEU A 383 -28.74 49.35 -34.39
CA LEU A 383 -28.91 49.94 -35.72
C LEU A 383 -29.53 51.34 -35.66
N SER A 384 -29.09 52.22 -36.57
CA SER A 384 -29.70 53.54 -36.80
C SER A 384 -29.90 53.72 -38.31
N LEU A 385 -31.15 53.84 -38.73
CA LEU A 385 -31.54 53.73 -40.13
C LEU A 385 -32.43 54.89 -40.58
N LYS A 386 -32.26 55.30 -41.84
CA LYS A 386 -33.11 56.32 -42.46
C LYS A 386 -34.46 55.73 -42.83
N THR A 387 -35.50 56.55 -42.87
CA THR A 387 -36.83 56.13 -43.33
C THR A 387 -36.76 55.55 -44.76
N SER A 388 -37.40 54.41 -45.01
CA SER A 388 -37.40 53.72 -46.32
C SER A 388 -36.01 53.24 -46.77
N SER A 389 -35.23 52.68 -45.86
CA SER A 389 -33.94 52.02 -46.13
C SER A 389 -33.99 50.52 -45.77
N SER A 390 -32.97 49.75 -46.14
CA SER A 390 -32.87 48.33 -45.76
C SER A 390 -31.43 47.95 -45.47
N HIS A 391 -31.25 47.05 -44.50
CA HIS A 391 -29.98 46.54 -44.01
C HIS A 391 -30.05 45.02 -43.85
N ALA A 392 -28.91 44.33 -43.75
CA ALA A 392 -28.86 42.87 -43.66
C ALA A 392 -28.04 42.42 -42.44
N LEU A 393 -28.66 41.60 -41.58
CA LEU A 393 -28.04 40.95 -40.44
C LEU A 393 -27.75 39.49 -40.76
N THR A 394 -26.65 38.95 -40.22
CA THR A 394 -26.45 37.50 -40.12
C THR A 394 -26.60 37.02 -38.68
N LEU A 395 -27.01 35.76 -38.52
CA LEU A 395 -27.09 35.06 -37.24
C LEU A 395 -26.21 33.80 -37.33
N THR A 396 -25.17 33.75 -36.50
CA THR A 396 -24.27 32.60 -36.39
C THR A 396 -24.68 31.76 -35.19
N ALA A 397 -24.79 30.44 -35.36
CA ALA A 397 -24.90 29.51 -34.24
C ALA A 397 -23.56 28.80 -34.01
N THR A 398 -23.25 28.52 -32.75
CA THR A 398 -22.10 27.68 -32.38
C THR A 398 -22.57 26.40 -31.69
N TYR A 399 -22.01 25.26 -32.10
CA TYR A 399 -22.38 23.93 -31.65
C TYR A 399 -21.52 23.45 -30.46
N ALA A 400 -21.89 22.30 -29.88
CA ALA A 400 -21.20 21.71 -28.73
C ALA A 400 -19.72 21.37 -28.98
N ASP A 401 -19.34 21.12 -30.24
CA ASP A 401 -17.95 20.90 -30.69
C ASP A 401 -17.14 22.19 -30.92
N GLY A 402 -17.76 23.36 -30.72
CA GLY A 402 -17.17 24.67 -30.99
C GLY A 402 -17.18 25.07 -32.47
N THR A 403 -17.77 24.28 -33.37
CA THR A 403 -17.93 24.69 -34.78
C THR A 403 -19.07 25.68 -34.93
N THR A 404 -18.92 26.60 -35.88
CA THR A 404 -19.90 27.66 -36.16
C THR A 404 -20.61 27.44 -37.50
N GLU A 405 -21.85 27.90 -37.60
CA GLU A 405 -22.64 27.87 -38.85
C GLU A 405 -23.48 29.14 -38.98
N ASP A 406 -23.57 29.67 -40.21
CA ASP A 406 -24.59 30.67 -40.57
C ASP A 406 -25.98 30.03 -40.56
N VAL A 407 -26.80 30.42 -39.58
CA VAL A 407 -28.17 29.96 -39.42
C VAL A 407 -29.20 31.03 -39.77
N THR A 408 -28.79 32.17 -40.35
CA THR A 408 -29.64 33.32 -40.73
C THR A 408 -30.90 32.91 -41.49
N ALA A 409 -30.76 31.95 -42.40
CA ALA A 409 -31.84 31.44 -43.24
C ALA A 409 -32.68 30.31 -42.60
N LYS A 410 -32.18 29.70 -41.52
CA LYS A 410 -32.87 28.66 -40.71
C LYS A 410 -33.62 29.26 -39.51
N ALA A 411 -33.17 30.40 -39.01
CA ALA A 411 -33.72 31.09 -37.85
C ALA A 411 -35.09 31.75 -38.12
N VAL A 412 -35.88 31.88 -37.06
CA VAL A 412 -37.13 32.66 -37.03
C VAL A 412 -36.78 34.10 -36.63
N TRP A 413 -37.34 35.08 -37.34
CA TRP A 413 -37.07 36.51 -37.10
C TRP A 413 -38.37 37.26 -36.84
N SER A 414 -38.35 38.27 -35.95
CA SER A 414 -39.51 39.11 -35.61
C SER A 414 -39.12 40.55 -35.25
N SER A 415 -40.10 41.47 -35.29
CA SER A 415 -39.93 42.87 -34.88
C SER A 415 -41.00 43.26 -33.85
N SER A 416 -40.62 44.06 -32.85
CA SER A 416 -41.56 44.64 -31.88
C SER A 416 -42.42 45.77 -32.48
N ASN A 417 -42.03 46.35 -33.63
CA ASN A 417 -42.79 47.41 -34.30
C ASN A 417 -42.54 47.44 -35.82
N GLU A 418 -43.25 46.58 -36.56
CA GLU A 418 -43.17 46.49 -38.03
C GLU A 418 -43.52 47.78 -38.78
N LEU A 419 -44.20 48.76 -38.15
CA LEU A 419 -44.50 50.06 -38.76
C LEU A 419 -43.31 51.05 -38.72
N VAL A 420 -42.25 50.72 -37.98
CA VAL A 420 -40.96 51.44 -37.95
C VAL A 420 -39.90 50.62 -38.68
N ALA A 421 -39.70 49.36 -38.28
CA ALA A 421 -38.77 48.43 -38.93
C ALA A 421 -39.34 47.01 -38.98
N PHE A 422 -39.35 46.40 -40.16
CA PHE A 422 -39.76 45.01 -40.42
C PHE A 422 -38.53 44.13 -40.69
N VAL A 423 -38.58 42.83 -40.36
CA VAL A 423 -37.47 41.89 -40.60
C VAL A 423 -37.94 40.61 -41.28
N LYS A 424 -37.11 40.05 -42.18
CA LYS A 424 -37.35 38.74 -42.79
C LYS A 424 -36.05 38.08 -43.25
N LYS A 425 -35.69 36.94 -42.63
CA LYS A 425 -34.44 36.19 -42.91
C LYS A 425 -33.20 37.10 -42.83
N GLY A 426 -33.00 37.77 -41.70
CA GLY A 426 -31.90 38.71 -41.47
C GLY A 426 -32.03 40.09 -42.15
N ALA A 427 -32.79 40.21 -43.25
CA ALA A 427 -33.01 41.50 -43.91
C ALA A 427 -33.99 42.37 -43.11
N VAL A 428 -33.53 43.52 -42.63
CA VAL A 428 -34.32 44.55 -41.93
C VAL A 428 -34.66 45.68 -42.91
N THR A 429 -35.90 46.17 -42.92
CA THR A 429 -36.38 47.26 -43.78
C THR A 429 -37.19 48.26 -42.99
N THR A 430 -36.89 49.56 -43.10
CA THR A 430 -37.60 50.63 -42.38
C THR A 430 -38.67 51.31 -43.21
N TYR A 431 -39.68 51.88 -42.56
CA TYR A 431 -40.79 52.58 -43.21
C TYR A 431 -40.65 54.11 -43.12
N LYS A 432 -41.76 54.86 -43.32
CA LYS A 432 -41.78 56.34 -43.35
C LYS A 432 -41.99 56.99 -41.98
N SER A 433 -42.32 56.21 -40.96
CA SER A 433 -42.53 56.70 -39.59
C SER A 433 -41.19 56.80 -38.84
N ALA A 434 -40.97 57.91 -38.15
CA ALA A 434 -39.88 58.02 -37.18
C ALA A 434 -40.28 57.34 -35.86
N GLY A 435 -39.31 56.74 -35.16
CA GLY A 435 -39.52 55.96 -33.93
C GLY A 435 -38.42 54.92 -33.72
N THR A 436 -38.62 54.00 -32.77
CA THR A 436 -37.72 52.84 -32.55
C THR A 436 -38.46 51.50 -32.66
N ALA A 437 -37.71 50.42 -32.88
CA ALA A 437 -38.18 49.04 -32.95
C ALA A 437 -37.08 48.06 -32.52
N THR A 438 -37.46 46.90 -32.00
CA THR A 438 -36.55 45.83 -31.57
C THR A 438 -36.65 44.66 -32.53
N ILE A 439 -35.52 44.16 -33.04
CA ILE A 439 -35.45 43.02 -33.95
C ILE A 439 -34.94 41.81 -33.16
N SER A 440 -35.67 40.69 -33.19
CA SER A 440 -35.31 39.44 -32.49
C SER A 440 -35.16 38.27 -33.44
N ALA A 441 -34.24 37.35 -33.13
CA ALA A 441 -33.91 36.17 -33.92
C ALA A 441 -33.78 34.92 -33.03
N ALA A 442 -34.33 33.79 -33.49
CA ALA A 442 -34.41 32.54 -32.72
C ALA A 442 -33.99 31.31 -33.55
N TYR A 443 -33.19 30.42 -32.96
CA TYR A 443 -32.78 29.15 -33.56
C TYR A 443 -32.64 28.06 -32.49
N GLY A 444 -33.26 26.90 -32.72
CA GLY A 444 -33.41 25.87 -31.69
C GLY A 444 -34.24 26.38 -30.50
N THR A 445 -33.64 26.37 -29.30
CA THR A 445 -34.22 26.89 -28.06
C THR A 445 -33.56 28.20 -27.60
N LEU A 446 -32.82 28.89 -28.49
CA LEU A 446 -32.03 30.07 -28.19
C LEU A 446 -32.59 31.29 -28.95
N GLU A 447 -32.56 32.45 -28.31
CA GLU A 447 -33.03 33.74 -28.87
C GLU A 447 -32.03 34.87 -28.59
N THR A 448 -31.99 35.88 -29.45
CA THR A 448 -31.16 37.10 -29.31
C THR A 448 -31.81 38.29 -30.05
N SER A 449 -31.44 39.54 -29.73
CA SER A 449 -32.13 40.74 -30.23
C SER A 449 -31.32 42.03 -30.20
N LEU A 450 -31.64 42.98 -31.10
CA LEU A 450 -31.07 44.34 -31.18
C LEU A 450 -32.13 45.45 -31.31
N GLU A 451 -31.77 46.72 -31.10
CA GLU A 451 -32.65 47.89 -31.31
C GLU A 451 -32.32 48.67 -32.60
N VAL A 452 -33.34 49.25 -33.23
CA VAL A 452 -33.31 50.02 -34.48
C VAL A 452 -33.98 51.39 -34.29
N GLU A 453 -33.23 52.49 -34.44
CA GLU A 453 -33.78 53.86 -34.45
C GLU A 453 -34.04 54.42 -35.86
N VAL A 454 -35.05 55.28 -36.00
CA VAL A 454 -35.43 55.95 -37.26
C VAL A 454 -35.84 57.42 -37.05
N GLY A 455 -35.14 58.36 -37.70
CA GLY A 455 -35.75 59.57 -38.29
C GLY A 455 -36.06 60.83 -37.42
N THR A 456 -35.49 61.00 -36.23
CA THR A 456 -35.69 62.21 -35.39
C THR A 456 -34.70 63.35 -35.71
N VAL A 457 -34.94 64.58 -35.22
CA VAL A 457 -33.98 65.71 -35.27
C VAL A 457 -33.44 65.99 -33.86
N SER A 458 -32.13 65.85 -33.67
CA SER A 458 -31.45 65.89 -32.38
C SER A 458 -30.83 67.25 -32.05
N LYS A 459 -30.40 68.03 -33.06
CA LYS A 459 -29.68 69.30 -32.87
C LYS A 459 -29.88 70.26 -34.04
N LEU A 460 -29.98 71.56 -33.75
CA LEU A 460 -29.90 72.64 -34.75
C LEU A 460 -28.70 73.53 -34.42
N THR A 461 -27.79 73.73 -35.38
CA THR A 461 -26.50 74.42 -35.15
C THR A 461 -26.27 75.46 -36.24
N ALA A 462 -25.93 76.70 -35.86
CA ALA A 462 -25.46 77.71 -36.81
C ALA A 462 -23.96 77.51 -37.11
N SER A 463 -23.49 77.93 -38.28
CA SER A 463 -22.05 77.86 -38.60
C SER A 463 -21.19 78.84 -37.78
N SER A 464 -21.80 79.72 -36.99
CA SER A 464 -21.16 80.47 -35.90
C SER A 464 -22.21 81.09 -34.98
N ASP A 465 -21.93 81.12 -33.68
CA ASP A 465 -22.81 81.70 -32.64
C ASP A 465 -22.48 83.19 -32.37
N SER A 466 -21.44 83.74 -33.00
CA SER A 466 -21.21 85.19 -33.04
C SER A 466 -20.48 85.64 -34.30
N VAL A 467 -20.71 86.89 -34.72
CA VAL A 467 -20.15 87.47 -35.95
C VAL A 467 -19.78 88.93 -35.71
N PHE A 468 -18.49 89.24 -35.70
CA PHE A 468 -18.05 90.63 -35.82
C PHE A 468 -18.06 91.07 -37.29
N LEU A 469 -18.46 92.31 -37.55
CA LEU A 469 -18.44 92.94 -38.87
C LEU A 469 -17.80 94.33 -38.78
N GLN A 470 -17.14 94.75 -39.86
CA GLN A 470 -16.86 96.17 -40.07
C GLN A 470 -18.11 96.85 -40.64
N SER A 471 -18.23 98.17 -40.49
CA SER A 471 -19.35 98.96 -41.04
C SER A 471 -19.51 98.71 -42.56
N GLY A 472 -20.67 98.21 -42.99
CA GLY A 472 -20.95 97.80 -44.37
C GLY A 472 -20.50 96.37 -44.73
N GLY A 473 -19.95 95.62 -43.77
CA GLY A 473 -19.53 94.23 -43.94
C GLY A 473 -20.69 93.24 -43.94
N THR A 474 -20.48 92.08 -44.55
CA THR A 474 -21.44 90.98 -44.63
C THR A 474 -20.80 89.63 -44.27
N LYS A 475 -21.58 88.71 -43.72
CA LYS A 475 -21.18 87.32 -43.46
C LYS A 475 -22.34 86.38 -43.76
N GLN A 476 -22.13 85.44 -44.69
CA GLN A 476 -23.01 84.27 -44.82
C GLN A 476 -22.71 83.29 -43.68
N LEU A 477 -23.77 82.82 -43.02
CA LEU A 477 -23.79 81.63 -42.18
C LEU A 477 -24.62 80.53 -42.85
N THR A 478 -24.36 79.29 -42.47
CA THR A 478 -25.29 78.18 -42.69
C THR A 478 -25.95 77.75 -41.38
N LEU A 479 -27.07 77.05 -41.48
CA LEU A 479 -27.80 76.47 -40.36
C LEU A 479 -28.05 74.99 -40.67
N THR A 480 -27.53 74.11 -39.81
CA THR A 480 -27.52 72.67 -40.03
C THR A 480 -28.41 71.99 -38.99
N ALA A 481 -29.37 71.19 -39.47
CA ALA A 481 -30.15 70.28 -38.64
C ALA A 481 -29.48 68.90 -38.67
N VAL A 482 -29.22 68.33 -37.50
CA VAL A 482 -28.66 66.99 -37.29
C VAL A 482 -29.77 66.06 -36.81
N ALA A 483 -29.82 64.85 -37.37
CA ALA A 483 -30.79 63.83 -37.05
C ALA A 483 -30.32 62.91 -35.89
N GLY A 484 -31.20 62.01 -35.44
CA GLY A 484 -30.84 60.97 -34.46
C GLY A 484 -29.71 60.05 -34.95
N ASP A 485 -29.75 59.67 -36.22
CA ASP A 485 -28.73 58.86 -36.91
C ASP A 485 -27.38 59.57 -37.15
N GLY A 486 -27.16 60.72 -36.50
CA GLY A 486 -25.99 61.58 -36.68
C GLY A 486 -25.88 62.27 -38.05
N SER A 487 -26.75 61.95 -39.00
CA SER A 487 -26.70 62.56 -40.33
C SER A 487 -27.21 63.99 -40.31
N SER A 488 -26.65 64.84 -41.18
CA SER A 488 -26.87 66.28 -41.14
C SER A 488 -27.39 66.84 -42.46
N SER A 489 -28.16 67.92 -42.37
CA SER A 489 -28.82 68.58 -43.50
C SER A 489 -28.75 70.09 -43.36
N ASP A 490 -28.45 70.78 -44.47
CA ASP A 490 -28.50 72.24 -44.53
C ASP A 490 -29.97 72.68 -44.62
N VAL A 491 -30.38 73.54 -43.68
CA VAL A 491 -31.73 74.11 -43.58
C VAL A 491 -31.72 75.65 -43.63
N THR A 492 -30.59 76.25 -44.00
CA THR A 492 -30.31 77.70 -43.97
C THR A 492 -31.38 78.55 -44.66
N ALA A 493 -31.83 78.09 -45.84
CA ALA A 493 -32.83 78.78 -46.66
C ALA A 493 -34.28 78.50 -46.24
N SER A 494 -34.51 77.45 -45.45
CA SER A 494 -35.82 76.99 -44.97
C SER A 494 -36.15 77.47 -43.56
N ALA A 495 -35.13 77.88 -42.80
CA ALA A 495 -35.26 78.43 -41.46
C ALA A 495 -35.74 79.89 -41.46
N ALA A 496 -36.49 80.28 -40.42
CA ALA A 496 -36.91 81.66 -40.22
C ALA A 496 -35.86 82.43 -39.39
N TRP A 497 -35.47 83.62 -39.87
CA TRP A 497 -34.42 84.47 -39.29
C TRP A 497 -34.99 85.82 -38.82
N ALA A 498 -34.55 86.30 -37.65
CA ALA A 498 -34.92 87.60 -37.06
C ALA A 498 -33.70 88.34 -36.48
N SER A 499 -33.81 89.65 -36.25
CA SER A 499 -32.79 90.52 -35.61
C SER A 499 -33.40 91.35 -34.49
N SER A 500 -32.66 91.54 -33.39
CA SER A 500 -33.05 92.37 -32.24
C SER A 500 -32.94 93.86 -32.52
N ASP A 501 -31.92 94.30 -33.27
CA ASP A 501 -31.76 95.68 -33.74
C ASP A 501 -31.31 95.72 -35.20
N LYS A 502 -32.23 96.17 -36.06
CA LYS A 502 -32.09 96.22 -37.51
C LYS A 502 -31.28 97.42 -38.01
N SER A 503 -30.99 98.40 -37.15
CA SER A 503 -30.11 99.53 -37.46
C SER A 503 -28.63 99.13 -37.39
N ILE A 504 -28.31 98.20 -36.49
CA ILE A 504 -26.97 97.65 -36.29
C ILE A 504 -26.73 96.46 -37.24
N ALA A 505 -27.62 95.44 -37.23
CA ALA A 505 -27.47 94.26 -38.07
C ALA A 505 -28.80 93.67 -38.59
N LEU A 506 -28.78 93.17 -39.83
CA LEU A 506 -29.88 92.43 -40.44
C LEU A 506 -29.43 91.03 -40.87
N ALA A 507 -30.37 90.06 -40.86
CA ALA A 507 -30.14 88.72 -41.35
C ALA A 507 -31.29 88.24 -42.25
N SER A 508 -30.97 87.55 -43.34
CA SER A 508 -31.95 86.88 -44.21
C SER A 508 -31.32 85.69 -44.93
N LYS A 509 -31.95 84.50 -44.84
CA LYS A 509 -31.43 83.23 -45.42
C LYS A 509 -29.95 82.98 -45.07
N GLY A 510 -29.60 83.22 -43.81
CA GLY A 510 -28.23 83.10 -43.29
C GLY A 510 -27.26 84.23 -43.65
N LEU A 511 -27.58 85.14 -44.57
CA LEU A 511 -26.73 86.29 -44.86
C LEU A 511 -26.96 87.40 -43.83
N ILE A 512 -25.93 87.70 -43.04
CA ILE A 512 -25.90 88.80 -42.07
C ILE A 512 -25.19 90.02 -42.69
N THR A 513 -25.72 91.22 -42.47
CA THR A 513 -25.12 92.51 -42.86
C THR A 513 -25.06 93.45 -41.65
N GLY A 514 -23.91 94.10 -41.44
CA GLY A 514 -23.68 95.06 -40.36
C GLY A 514 -23.57 96.49 -40.89
N TYR A 515 -24.24 97.44 -40.23
CA TYR A 515 -24.37 98.82 -40.71
C TYR A 515 -23.68 99.81 -39.78
N THR A 516 -24.26 100.12 -38.61
CA THR A 516 -23.70 101.05 -37.63
C THR A 516 -22.94 100.34 -36.51
N ILE A 517 -21.95 101.03 -35.93
CA ILE A 517 -21.19 100.56 -34.78
C ILE A 517 -22.13 100.27 -33.59
N GLY A 518 -22.02 99.08 -32.98
CA GLY A 518 -22.91 98.58 -31.94
C GLY A 518 -23.13 97.06 -32.01
N THR A 519 -23.94 96.51 -31.10
CA THR A 519 -24.25 95.07 -31.03
C THR A 519 -25.73 94.74 -31.24
N ALA A 520 -26.03 93.61 -31.87
CA ALA A 520 -27.40 93.10 -32.09
C ALA A 520 -27.42 91.57 -32.18
N THR A 521 -28.50 90.92 -31.75
CA THR A 521 -28.64 89.45 -31.79
C THR A 521 -29.56 89.01 -32.93
N ILE A 522 -29.10 88.03 -33.71
CA ILE A 522 -29.86 87.31 -34.73
C ILE A 522 -30.40 86.00 -34.13
N THR A 523 -31.60 85.58 -34.52
CA THR A 523 -32.17 84.29 -34.10
C THR A 523 -32.69 83.53 -35.31
N ALA A 524 -32.39 82.23 -35.39
CA ALA A 524 -32.77 81.33 -36.46
C ALA A 524 -33.58 80.14 -35.91
N THR A 525 -34.63 79.70 -36.63
CA THR A 525 -35.54 78.63 -36.16
C THR A 525 -35.93 77.66 -37.26
N TYR A 526 -36.00 76.36 -36.94
CA TYR A 526 -36.40 75.28 -37.85
C TYR A 526 -36.97 74.08 -37.08
N ASN A 527 -38.14 73.57 -37.50
CA ASN A 527 -38.84 72.40 -36.92
C ASN A 527 -38.88 72.36 -35.38
N GLY A 528 -39.12 73.50 -34.73
CA GLY A 528 -39.23 73.63 -33.27
C GLY A 528 -37.91 73.87 -32.54
N ALA A 529 -36.76 73.65 -33.19
CA ALA A 529 -35.44 74.00 -32.65
C ALA A 529 -35.03 75.44 -33.02
N SER A 530 -34.13 76.03 -32.24
CA SER A 530 -33.69 77.42 -32.38
C SER A 530 -32.19 77.60 -32.11
N ALA A 531 -31.53 78.48 -32.85
CA ALA A 531 -30.16 78.95 -32.62
C ALA A 531 -30.11 80.49 -32.55
N ALA A 532 -29.20 81.04 -31.76
CA ALA A 532 -29.03 82.49 -31.58
C ALA A 532 -27.56 82.90 -31.83
N ILE A 533 -27.37 84.02 -32.52
CA ILE A 533 -26.08 84.49 -33.03
C ILE A 533 -25.90 85.96 -32.65
N THR A 534 -24.81 86.31 -31.95
CA THR A 534 -24.55 87.72 -31.56
C THR A 534 -23.67 88.44 -32.58
N VAL A 535 -24.10 89.60 -33.05
CA VAL A 535 -23.38 90.45 -34.02
C VAL A 535 -22.81 91.68 -33.31
N ASP A 536 -21.56 92.04 -33.61
CA ASP A 536 -20.88 93.25 -33.14
C ASP A 536 -20.27 94.01 -34.33
N VAL A 537 -20.23 95.34 -34.26
CA VAL A 537 -19.74 96.22 -35.31
C VAL A 537 -18.84 97.29 -34.69
N GLY A 538 -17.57 97.37 -35.06
CA GLY A 538 -16.60 98.20 -34.33
C GLY A 538 -15.33 98.64 -35.07
N THR A 539 -14.42 99.28 -34.33
CA THR A 539 -13.19 99.93 -34.83
C THR A 539 -11.91 99.34 -34.23
N ALA A 540 -10.75 99.62 -34.86
CA ALA A 540 -9.45 99.10 -34.43
C ALA A 540 -9.06 99.56 -33.01
N ARG A 541 -8.84 98.61 -32.10
CA ARG A 541 -8.39 98.84 -30.71
C ARG A 541 -6.88 99.01 -30.61
N HIS A 542 -6.09 98.16 -31.26
CA HIS A 542 -4.64 98.17 -31.21
C HIS A 542 -4.00 98.14 -32.61
N LEU A 543 -2.76 98.61 -32.72
CA LEU A 543 -1.93 98.52 -33.91
C LEU A 543 -0.60 97.87 -33.54
N ALA A 544 -0.23 96.79 -34.24
CA ALA A 544 1.04 96.10 -34.06
C ALA A 544 1.75 95.94 -35.40
N LEU A 545 3.02 96.37 -35.45
CA LEU A 545 3.95 96.01 -36.53
C LEU A 545 4.44 94.58 -36.32
N SER A 546 4.71 93.85 -37.41
CA SER A 546 5.27 92.49 -37.34
C SER A 546 6.59 92.43 -36.58
N GLU A 547 7.43 93.46 -36.71
CA GLU A 547 8.69 93.64 -35.98
C GLU A 547 8.85 95.12 -35.56
N THR A 548 9.30 95.38 -34.33
CA THR A 548 9.55 96.73 -33.80
C THR A 548 11.03 97.08 -33.63
N LYS A 549 11.91 96.11 -33.88
CA LYS A 549 13.36 96.27 -34.01
C LYS A 549 13.85 95.44 -35.20
N LEU A 550 14.58 96.06 -36.10
CA LEU A 550 15.07 95.46 -37.35
C LEU A 550 16.59 95.53 -37.39
N ASN A 551 17.26 94.41 -37.69
CA ASN A 551 18.68 94.37 -38.05
C ASN A 551 18.76 93.89 -39.51
N LEU A 552 18.92 94.83 -40.43
CA LEU A 552 18.91 94.60 -41.88
C LEU A 552 20.34 94.60 -42.46
N ALA A 553 20.47 94.32 -43.75
CA ALA A 553 21.69 94.57 -44.52
C ALA A 553 21.54 95.86 -45.36
N VAL A 554 22.64 96.36 -45.92
CA VAL A 554 22.60 97.46 -46.92
C VAL A 554 21.99 96.91 -48.21
N ASP A 555 21.29 97.75 -48.97
CA ASP A 555 20.56 97.39 -50.20
C ASP A 555 19.53 96.26 -50.01
N ALA A 556 18.97 96.15 -48.80
CA ALA A 556 18.03 95.11 -48.42
C ALA A 556 16.57 95.60 -48.40
N ASP A 557 15.70 94.79 -48.99
CA ASP A 557 14.26 94.93 -48.86
C ASP A 557 13.73 94.15 -47.66
N LYS A 558 12.95 94.80 -46.80
CA LYS A 558 12.24 94.19 -45.67
C LYS A 558 10.77 94.61 -45.70
N ALA A 559 9.87 93.63 -45.79
CA ALA A 559 8.46 93.87 -45.49
C ALA A 559 8.23 93.90 -43.97
N LEU A 560 7.63 94.99 -43.48
CA LEU A 560 6.82 94.99 -42.27
C LEU A 560 5.35 94.87 -42.69
N THR A 561 4.56 94.13 -41.92
CA THR A 561 3.10 94.29 -41.97
C THR A 561 2.63 95.15 -40.79
N LEU A 562 1.62 95.99 -41.04
CA LEU A 562 0.85 96.64 -39.98
C LEU A 562 -0.45 95.86 -39.80
N SER A 563 -0.62 95.32 -38.62
CA SER A 563 -1.82 94.63 -38.20
C SER A 563 -2.67 95.51 -37.28
N ALA A 564 -3.98 95.52 -37.51
CA ALA A 564 -4.95 96.21 -36.68
C ALA A 564 -5.83 95.17 -35.96
N THR A 565 -5.80 95.17 -34.62
CA THR A 565 -6.65 94.33 -33.78
C THR A 565 -7.96 95.06 -33.49
N PHE A 566 -9.10 94.46 -33.83
CA PHE A 566 -10.43 95.00 -33.61
C PHE A 566 -11.01 94.55 -32.25
N ALA A 567 -12.28 94.89 -31.98
CA ALA A 567 -12.88 94.73 -30.64
C ALA A 567 -13.16 93.27 -30.24
N ASP A 568 -13.45 92.46 -31.26
CA ASP A 568 -13.62 91.01 -31.32
C ASP A 568 -12.31 90.21 -31.27
N GLY A 569 -11.17 90.89 -31.37
CA GLY A 569 -9.86 90.26 -31.49
C GLY A 569 -9.50 89.85 -32.93
N THR A 570 -10.29 90.15 -33.96
CA THR A 570 -9.80 89.93 -35.34
C THR A 570 -8.64 90.86 -35.62
N VAL A 571 -7.58 90.27 -36.16
CA VAL A 571 -6.37 90.97 -36.57
C VAL A 571 -6.40 91.06 -38.08
N THR A 572 -6.73 92.23 -38.62
CA THR A 572 -6.69 92.45 -40.07
C THR A 572 -5.38 93.09 -40.48
N ASP A 573 -4.80 92.61 -41.59
CA ASP A 573 -3.73 93.32 -42.28
C ASP A 573 -4.29 94.65 -42.83
N VAL A 574 -3.65 95.75 -42.44
CA VAL A 574 -3.96 97.11 -42.90
C VAL A 574 -2.73 97.79 -43.53
N THR A 575 -1.68 97.02 -43.81
CA THR A 575 -0.36 97.47 -44.30
C THR A 575 -0.47 98.40 -45.51
N SER A 576 -1.27 98.02 -46.50
CA SER A 576 -1.49 98.80 -47.73
C SER A 576 -2.53 99.93 -47.60
N LYS A 577 -3.25 99.98 -46.47
CA LYS A 577 -4.27 101.00 -46.14
C LYS A 577 -3.75 102.04 -45.14
N ALA A 578 -2.57 101.82 -44.58
CA ALA A 578 -1.91 102.67 -43.60
C ALA A 578 -0.97 103.68 -44.27
N ALA A 579 -0.76 104.82 -43.64
CA ALA A 579 0.32 105.73 -44.01
C ALA A 579 1.63 105.27 -43.37
N TRP A 580 2.73 105.33 -44.12
CA TRP A 580 4.08 104.95 -43.67
C TRP A 580 5.05 106.10 -43.89
N THR A 581 6.02 106.25 -43.00
CA THR A 581 7.09 107.26 -43.09
C THR A 581 8.38 106.76 -42.44
N SER A 582 9.53 107.21 -42.93
CA SER A 582 10.83 107.02 -42.28
C SER A 582 11.29 108.29 -41.54
N SER A 583 12.16 108.16 -40.54
CA SER A 583 12.83 109.30 -39.90
C SER A 583 14.05 109.80 -40.69
N ASP A 584 14.59 109.00 -41.60
CA ASP A 584 15.67 109.35 -42.52
C ASP A 584 15.61 108.47 -43.78
N GLU A 585 15.05 109.01 -44.85
CA GLU A 585 14.86 108.30 -46.12
C GLU A 585 16.16 108.05 -46.89
N ALA A 586 17.29 108.67 -46.51
CA ALA A 586 18.62 108.37 -47.07
C ALA A 586 19.27 107.13 -46.41
N VAL A 587 18.79 106.71 -45.24
CA VAL A 587 19.20 105.45 -44.58
C VAL A 587 18.26 104.32 -44.98
N ALA A 588 16.95 104.53 -44.86
CA ALA A 588 15.93 103.63 -45.40
C ALA A 588 14.61 104.35 -45.70
N PHE A 589 14.01 104.06 -46.86
CA PHE A 589 12.67 104.52 -47.24
C PHE A 589 11.60 103.49 -46.87
N ALA A 590 10.35 103.91 -46.63
CA ALA A 590 9.25 103.01 -46.29
C ALA A 590 7.90 103.44 -46.89
N ASP A 591 7.31 102.62 -47.77
CA ASP A 591 5.96 102.79 -48.33
C ASP A 591 5.17 101.48 -48.26
N LYS A 592 3.89 101.55 -47.86
CA LYS A 592 2.96 100.40 -47.75
C LYS A 592 3.60 99.16 -47.13
N GLY A 593 4.35 99.36 -46.04
CA GLY A 593 5.05 98.31 -45.28
C GLY A 593 6.37 97.81 -45.89
N LYS A 594 6.68 98.12 -47.16
CA LYS A 594 7.99 97.79 -47.72
C LYS A 594 9.01 98.83 -47.28
N ILE A 595 10.01 98.39 -46.53
CA ILE A 595 11.23 99.13 -46.22
C ILE A 595 12.31 98.74 -47.24
N THR A 596 13.03 99.72 -47.77
CA THR A 596 14.25 99.52 -48.58
C THR A 596 15.39 100.30 -47.93
N THR A 597 16.49 99.64 -47.57
CA THR A 597 17.69 100.28 -47.02
C THR A 597 18.64 100.74 -48.13
N TYR A 598 19.39 101.83 -47.90
CA TYR A 598 20.33 102.40 -48.88
C TYR A 598 21.73 102.65 -48.33
N SER A 599 21.90 102.75 -47.01
CA SER A 599 23.19 103.03 -46.40
C SER A 599 23.30 102.47 -44.97
N GLU A 600 24.51 102.38 -44.44
CA GLU A 600 24.73 102.00 -43.04
C GLU A 600 24.26 103.10 -42.09
N GLY A 601 23.31 102.80 -41.21
CA GLY A 601 22.79 103.76 -40.24
C GLY A 601 21.78 103.16 -39.27
N ASN A 602 21.17 104.04 -38.48
CA ASN A 602 20.05 103.74 -37.59
C ASN A 602 18.89 104.70 -37.91
N VAL A 603 17.69 104.16 -38.11
CA VAL A 603 16.51 104.92 -38.58
C VAL A 603 15.23 104.40 -37.92
N THR A 604 14.19 105.23 -37.80
CA THR A 604 12.89 104.82 -37.23
C THR A 604 11.80 104.89 -38.28
N ILE A 605 11.12 103.76 -38.52
CA ILE A 605 9.96 103.64 -39.40
C ILE A 605 8.69 103.80 -38.58
N THR A 606 7.71 104.53 -39.10
CA THR A 606 6.41 104.80 -38.45
C THR A 606 5.27 104.38 -39.37
N ALA A 607 4.21 103.81 -38.79
CA ALA A 607 2.99 103.46 -39.50
C ALA A 607 1.74 104.01 -38.78
N GLU A 608 0.75 104.49 -39.54
CA GLU A 608 -0.48 105.10 -39.04
C GLU A 608 -1.74 104.52 -39.71
N TYR A 609 -2.70 104.09 -38.89
CA TYR A 609 -4.01 103.62 -39.35
C TYR A 609 -5.11 103.94 -38.34
N GLY A 610 -6.30 104.35 -38.81
CA GLY A 610 -7.46 104.60 -37.94
C GLY A 610 -7.24 105.65 -36.83
N GLY A 611 -6.34 106.62 -37.04
CA GLY A 611 -5.98 107.63 -36.04
C GLY A 611 -5.02 107.16 -34.93
N LYS A 612 -4.35 106.02 -35.11
CA LYS A 612 -3.34 105.48 -34.18
C LYS A 612 -2.00 105.28 -34.91
N LYS A 613 -0.89 105.36 -34.17
CA LYS A 613 0.48 105.22 -34.67
C LYS A 613 1.26 104.12 -33.93
N VAL A 614 2.23 103.51 -34.61
CA VAL A 614 3.20 102.56 -34.06
C VAL A 614 4.52 102.67 -34.83
N THR A 615 5.65 102.33 -34.20
CA THR A 615 7.00 102.56 -34.73
C THR A 615 7.91 101.33 -34.61
N ALA A 616 8.90 101.25 -35.50
CA ALA A 616 9.98 100.26 -35.48
C ALA A 616 11.34 100.95 -35.67
N ALA A 617 12.33 100.58 -34.85
CA ALA A 617 13.72 101.03 -35.04
C ALA A 617 14.46 100.05 -35.95
N ALA A 618 15.29 100.54 -36.88
CA ALA A 618 16.05 99.74 -37.81
C ALA A 618 17.54 100.12 -37.81
N ALA A 619 18.39 99.11 -37.70
CA ALA A 619 19.85 99.18 -37.81
C ALA A 619 20.32 98.30 -38.98
N VAL A 620 21.50 98.59 -39.54
CA VAL A 620 21.98 97.96 -40.78
C VAL A 620 23.39 97.36 -40.55
N GLY A 621 23.47 96.06 -40.20
CA GLY A 621 24.50 95.54 -39.27
C GLY A 621 25.17 94.17 -39.57
N LYS A 622 25.82 93.57 -38.56
CA LYS A 622 26.76 92.42 -38.67
C LYS A 622 26.66 91.43 -37.47
N SER A 623 27.22 90.21 -37.58
CA SER A 623 27.20 89.15 -36.53
C SER A 623 28.42 88.20 -36.62
N ASN A 624 28.80 87.48 -35.53
CA ASN A 624 30.19 86.97 -35.37
C ASN A 624 30.48 85.48 -35.00
N LYS A 625 29.74 84.71 -34.17
CA LYS A 625 30.14 83.31 -33.82
C LYS A 625 28.94 82.37 -33.55
N LEU A 626 29.16 81.04 -33.62
CA LEU A 626 28.18 79.98 -33.33
C LEU A 626 28.78 78.89 -32.42
N SER A 627 27.97 78.26 -31.56
CA SER A 627 28.36 77.13 -30.68
C SER A 627 27.14 76.34 -30.18
N ALA A 628 27.30 75.03 -29.97
CA ALA A 628 26.31 74.16 -29.32
C ALA A 628 26.67 73.89 -27.84
N ASP A 629 25.71 73.40 -27.06
CA ASP A 629 25.87 73.04 -25.64
C ASP A 629 26.54 71.66 -25.41
N SER A 630 26.72 70.85 -26.45
CA SER A 630 27.49 69.61 -26.39
C SER A 630 28.02 69.19 -27.76
N GLU A 631 29.24 68.64 -27.76
CA GLU A 631 29.94 68.16 -28.97
C GLU A 631 29.55 66.70 -29.32
N SER A 632 29.02 65.95 -28.34
CA SER A 632 28.47 64.62 -28.56
C SER A 632 27.30 64.27 -27.62
N ILE A 633 26.53 63.26 -28.04
CA ILE A 633 25.46 62.63 -27.27
C ILE A 633 25.60 61.11 -27.38
N ASN A 634 25.50 60.41 -26.26
CA ASN A 634 25.21 58.98 -26.22
C ASN A 634 23.78 58.81 -25.70
N LEU A 635 22.93 58.13 -26.47
CA LEU A 635 21.55 57.78 -26.12
C LEU A 635 21.44 56.26 -25.92
N ARG A 636 20.45 55.84 -25.15
CA ARG A 636 19.92 54.47 -25.21
C ARG A 636 18.70 54.46 -26.11
N LEU A 637 18.25 53.27 -26.51
CA LEU A 637 17.05 53.10 -27.33
C LEU A 637 15.84 53.87 -26.73
N ASN A 638 15.13 54.59 -27.58
CA ASN A 638 13.99 55.48 -27.28
C ASN A 638 14.29 56.65 -26.32
N ALA A 639 15.55 56.86 -25.90
CA ALA A 639 15.92 58.03 -25.10
C ALA A 639 16.00 59.30 -25.95
N THR A 640 15.63 60.43 -25.34
CA THR A 640 15.64 61.76 -25.95
C THR A 640 16.64 62.69 -25.26
N ARG A 641 17.32 63.57 -26.01
CA ARG A 641 18.11 64.68 -25.45
C ARG A 641 17.95 65.93 -26.30
N GLN A 642 17.68 67.06 -25.65
CA GLN A 642 17.68 68.38 -26.28
C GLN A 642 19.12 68.90 -26.44
N LEU A 643 19.42 69.48 -27.61
CA LEU A 643 20.56 70.36 -27.87
C LEU A 643 20.11 71.83 -27.87
N VAL A 644 21.01 72.72 -27.48
CA VAL A 644 20.81 74.17 -27.45
C VAL A 644 21.90 74.85 -28.27
N LEU A 645 21.51 75.54 -29.34
CA LEU A 645 22.43 76.26 -30.21
C LEU A 645 22.44 77.75 -29.88
N THR A 646 23.63 78.31 -29.71
CA THR A 646 23.85 79.72 -29.34
C THR A 646 24.70 80.42 -30.38
N ALA A 647 24.20 81.53 -30.92
CA ALA A 647 24.95 82.44 -31.77
C ALA A 647 25.34 83.71 -30.99
N LEU A 648 26.57 84.16 -31.16
CA LEU A 648 27.10 85.39 -30.58
C LEU A 648 27.03 86.51 -31.61
N ASP A 649 26.41 87.63 -31.24
CA ASP A 649 26.35 88.85 -32.05
C ASP A 649 27.74 89.50 -32.21
N ALA A 650 27.80 90.64 -32.90
CA ALA A 650 29.05 91.36 -33.10
C ALA A 650 29.74 91.83 -31.80
N ASN A 651 28.98 91.96 -30.69
CA ASN A 651 29.44 92.43 -29.39
C ASN A 651 29.81 91.28 -28.42
N GLY A 652 29.59 90.02 -28.82
CA GLY A 652 29.75 88.85 -27.95
C GLY A 652 28.53 88.54 -27.06
N THR A 653 27.37 89.12 -27.36
CA THR A 653 26.10 88.81 -26.70
C THR A 653 25.58 87.45 -27.19
N PRO A 654 25.36 86.45 -26.32
CA PRO A 654 24.77 85.18 -26.73
C PRO A 654 23.28 85.31 -27.01
N SER A 655 22.83 84.70 -28.09
CA SER A 655 21.44 84.54 -28.48
C SER A 655 21.15 83.07 -28.78
N THR A 656 20.09 82.51 -28.19
CA THR A 656 19.67 81.14 -28.50
C THR A 656 18.99 81.11 -29.86
N VAL A 657 19.49 80.28 -30.77
CA VAL A 657 19.07 80.21 -32.17
C VAL A 657 18.65 78.79 -32.58
N THR A 658 18.42 77.91 -31.60
CA THR A 658 18.01 76.50 -31.79
C THR A 658 16.85 76.35 -32.79
N ASP A 659 15.76 77.12 -32.65
CA ASP A 659 14.62 77.05 -33.59
C ASP A 659 14.87 77.71 -34.95
N SER A 660 15.84 78.63 -35.04
CA SER A 660 16.15 79.40 -36.25
C SER A 660 17.28 78.79 -37.08
N ALA A 661 17.92 77.74 -36.58
CA ALA A 661 18.97 77.01 -37.27
C ALA A 661 18.39 75.87 -38.11
N VAL A 662 19.01 75.60 -39.25
CA VAL A 662 18.68 74.42 -40.06
C VAL A 662 19.37 73.21 -39.43
N TRP A 663 18.58 72.25 -38.97
CA TRP A 663 19.05 70.98 -38.40
C TRP A 663 18.88 69.83 -39.38
N THR A 664 19.86 68.94 -39.46
CA THR A 664 19.77 67.69 -40.24
C THR A 664 20.48 66.55 -39.52
N ALA A 665 19.91 65.34 -39.54
CA ALA A 665 20.59 64.11 -39.15
C ALA A 665 21.23 63.42 -40.36
N ALA A 666 22.36 62.74 -40.17
CA ALA A 666 23.05 62.02 -41.24
C ALA A 666 22.44 60.63 -41.55
N ASP A 667 21.87 59.98 -40.53
CA ASP A 667 21.03 58.79 -40.63
C ASP A 667 19.93 58.86 -39.56
N GLU A 668 18.71 59.11 -40.02
CA GLU A 668 17.49 59.25 -39.21
C GLU A 668 16.97 57.91 -38.68
N ASN A 669 17.39 56.77 -39.26
CA ASN A 669 17.07 55.44 -38.73
C ASN A 669 17.76 55.20 -37.39
N ILE A 670 18.95 55.78 -37.19
CA ILE A 670 19.71 55.70 -35.93
C ILE A 670 19.17 56.73 -34.95
N ALA A 671 19.16 58.02 -35.32
CA ALA A 671 18.56 59.08 -34.50
C ALA A 671 18.05 60.25 -35.34
N THR A 672 16.83 60.71 -35.05
CA THR A 672 16.24 61.92 -35.65
C THR A 672 16.57 63.15 -34.83
N VAL A 673 16.68 64.32 -35.47
CA VAL A 673 16.64 65.63 -34.80
C VAL A 673 15.42 66.44 -35.24
N THR A 674 14.79 67.17 -34.33
CA THR A 674 13.81 68.22 -34.69
C THR A 674 13.94 69.36 -33.70
N LYS A 675 14.26 70.58 -34.17
CA LYS A 675 14.49 71.77 -33.32
C LYS A 675 15.47 71.51 -32.17
N GLY A 676 16.55 70.79 -32.46
CA GLY A 676 17.56 70.37 -31.47
C GLY A 676 17.16 69.19 -30.57
N LEU A 677 15.90 68.74 -30.54
CA LEU A 677 15.52 67.52 -29.82
C LEU A 677 15.99 66.29 -30.61
N VAL A 678 16.93 65.53 -30.06
CA VAL A 678 17.47 64.30 -30.64
C VAL A 678 16.83 63.08 -29.98
N THR A 679 16.36 62.11 -30.77
CA THR A 679 15.76 60.85 -30.29
C THR A 679 16.44 59.65 -30.95
N GLY A 680 16.87 58.65 -30.18
CA GLY A 680 17.57 57.47 -30.69
C GLY A 680 16.65 56.27 -30.90
N TYR A 681 16.58 55.74 -32.12
CA TYR A 681 15.65 54.67 -32.51
C TYR A 681 16.31 53.33 -32.89
N LYS A 682 17.62 53.31 -33.17
CA LYS A 682 18.32 52.08 -33.60
C LYS A 682 19.80 52.13 -33.23
N SER A 683 20.37 50.97 -32.91
CA SER A 683 21.81 50.80 -32.65
C SER A 683 22.68 51.40 -33.75
N GLY A 684 23.60 52.31 -33.40
CA GLY A 684 24.56 52.85 -34.35
C GLY A 684 25.17 54.18 -33.93
N ALA A 685 25.91 54.79 -34.86
CA ALA A 685 26.42 56.15 -34.74
C ALA A 685 26.01 56.98 -35.96
N THR A 686 25.58 58.21 -35.71
CA THR A 686 25.11 59.19 -36.68
C THR A 686 25.63 60.58 -36.28
N THR A 687 25.37 61.61 -37.09
CA THR A 687 25.74 62.99 -36.73
C THR A 687 24.57 63.94 -36.96
N ILE A 688 24.50 64.96 -36.12
CA ILE A 688 23.52 66.03 -36.17
C ILE A 688 24.26 67.31 -36.56
N THR A 689 23.84 67.93 -37.66
CA THR A 689 24.42 69.19 -38.16
C THR A 689 23.45 70.34 -37.91
N ALA A 690 23.97 71.51 -37.54
CA ALA A 690 23.21 72.73 -37.36
C ALA A 690 23.87 73.92 -38.09
N VAL A 691 23.09 74.68 -38.85
CA VAL A 691 23.56 75.84 -39.64
C VAL A 691 22.78 77.10 -39.27
N TYR A 692 23.49 78.17 -38.92
CA TYR A 692 22.91 79.49 -38.64
C TYR A 692 23.89 80.63 -38.98
N GLY A 693 23.38 81.73 -39.55
CA GLY A 693 24.17 82.95 -39.80
C GLY A 693 25.41 82.75 -40.69
N GLY A 694 25.35 81.80 -41.64
CA GLY A 694 26.50 81.43 -42.48
C GLY A 694 27.59 80.61 -41.77
N LYS A 695 27.31 80.08 -40.57
CA LYS A 695 28.21 79.22 -39.80
C LYS A 695 27.55 77.88 -39.49
N THR A 696 28.38 76.85 -39.35
CA THR A 696 27.95 75.45 -39.19
C THR A 696 28.62 74.85 -37.96
N ILE A 697 27.91 73.97 -37.25
CA ILE A 697 28.49 73.07 -36.24
C ILE A 697 27.90 71.67 -36.38
N THR A 698 28.63 70.66 -35.93
CA THR A 698 28.25 69.24 -35.96
C THR A 698 28.38 68.62 -34.57
N VAL A 699 27.47 67.72 -34.25
CA VAL A 699 27.39 66.98 -32.97
C VAL A 699 27.33 65.49 -33.28
N ALA A 700 28.20 64.69 -32.67
CA ALA A 700 28.17 63.24 -32.84
C ALA A 700 27.07 62.61 -31.97
N VAL A 701 26.30 61.66 -32.51
CA VAL A 701 25.25 60.95 -31.76
C VAL A 701 25.45 59.45 -31.88
N SER A 702 25.67 58.77 -30.76
CA SER A 702 25.60 57.30 -30.70
C SER A 702 24.32 56.85 -30.00
N VAL A 703 23.79 55.72 -30.43
CA VAL A 703 22.63 55.05 -29.82
C VAL A 703 23.07 53.64 -29.46
N GLU A 704 23.21 53.40 -28.15
CA GLU A 704 23.63 52.10 -27.63
C GLU A 704 22.44 51.17 -27.41
N THR A 705 22.62 49.90 -27.77
CA THR A 705 21.70 48.79 -27.49
C THR A 705 22.36 47.77 -26.57
N ALA A 706 21.55 47.07 -25.78
CA ALA A 706 22.00 46.02 -24.88
C ALA A 706 22.92 45.00 -25.59
N ALA A 707 24.09 44.74 -25.01
CA ALA A 707 24.98 43.66 -25.47
C ALA A 707 24.30 42.29 -25.29
N ARG A 708 23.57 42.12 -24.18
CA ARG A 708 22.72 40.97 -23.85
C ARG A 708 21.55 41.40 -22.96
N LEU A 709 20.49 40.59 -22.95
CA LEU A 709 19.47 40.60 -21.90
C LEU A 709 19.77 39.44 -20.94
N ASN A 710 19.52 39.63 -19.65
CA ASN A 710 19.53 38.56 -18.66
C ASN A 710 18.22 38.62 -17.89
N LEU A 711 17.46 37.53 -17.89
CA LEU A 711 16.35 37.34 -16.97
C LEU A 711 16.89 36.98 -15.58
N THR A 712 16.15 37.31 -14.53
CA THR A 712 16.51 36.92 -13.15
C THR A 712 16.47 35.40 -12.92
N VAL A 713 15.76 34.65 -13.77
CA VAL A 713 15.75 33.19 -13.81
C VAL A 713 15.71 32.68 -15.26
N SER A 714 16.26 31.49 -15.52
CA SER A 714 16.26 30.82 -16.84
C SER A 714 15.33 29.60 -16.93
N LYS A 715 14.88 29.10 -15.78
CA LYS A 715 13.73 28.19 -15.62
C LYS A 715 12.85 28.69 -14.48
N LEU A 716 11.57 28.37 -14.51
CA LEU A 716 10.62 28.73 -13.47
C LEU A 716 9.51 27.67 -13.40
N ASN A 717 9.45 26.89 -12.32
CA ASN A 717 8.31 26.02 -12.08
C ASN A 717 7.32 26.60 -11.08
N LEU A 718 6.04 26.35 -11.32
CA LEU A 718 4.91 26.92 -10.58
C LEU A 718 3.82 25.86 -10.36
N GLY A 719 3.17 25.90 -9.21
CA GLY A 719 1.87 25.23 -9.03
C GLY A 719 0.79 25.86 -9.91
N LYS A 720 -0.38 25.22 -10.01
CA LYS A 720 -1.54 25.84 -10.66
C LYS A 720 -1.94 27.12 -9.90
N ASP A 721 -2.28 28.16 -10.66
CA ASP A 721 -2.71 29.50 -10.21
C ASP A 721 -1.67 30.27 -9.37
N GLN A 722 -0.43 29.76 -9.27
CA GLN A 722 0.73 30.46 -8.72
C GLN A 722 1.28 31.48 -9.74
N SER A 723 1.87 32.57 -9.23
CA SER A 723 2.51 33.61 -10.05
C SER A 723 3.86 34.04 -9.51
N LYS A 724 4.74 34.54 -10.39
CA LYS A 724 6.08 35.02 -10.04
C LYS A 724 6.51 36.17 -10.95
N ALA A 725 7.02 37.24 -10.33
CA ALA A 725 7.71 38.30 -11.06
C ALA A 725 9.12 37.84 -11.49
N VAL A 726 9.45 38.07 -12.76
CA VAL A 726 10.77 37.88 -13.37
C VAL A 726 11.15 39.17 -14.07
N THR A 727 12.20 39.83 -13.59
CA THR A 727 12.75 41.03 -14.24
C THR A 727 13.72 40.67 -15.36
N VAL A 728 13.81 41.54 -16.37
CA VAL A 728 14.81 41.46 -17.45
C VAL A 728 15.77 42.66 -17.39
N MET A 729 17.04 42.36 -17.18
CA MET A 729 18.12 43.34 -17.14
C MET A 729 18.83 43.41 -18.49
N ALA A 730 18.77 44.57 -19.14
CA ALA A 730 19.64 44.91 -20.25
C ALA A 730 21.05 45.20 -19.73
N SER A 731 22.07 44.47 -20.20
CA SER A 731 23.48 44.79 -19.94
C SER A 731 24.09 45.51 -21.14
N TYR A 732 24.80 46.60 -20.89
CA TYR A 732 25.42 47.47 -21.90
C TYR A 732 26.93 47.20 -22.02
N ALA A 733 27.57 47.72 -23.06
CA ALA A 733 29.00 47.51 -23.33
C ALA A 733 29.90 48.34 -22.39
N ASP A 734 29.36 49.43 -21.83
CA ASP A 734 29.96 50.22 -20.74
C ASP A 734 30.03 49.48 -19.38
N GLY A 735 29.47 48.27 -19.30
CA GLY A 735 29.41 47.46 -18.08
C GLY A 735 28.25 47.78 -17.15
N THR A 736 27.44 48.80 -17.47
CA THR A 736 26.22 49.13 -16.72
C THR A 736 25.06 48.19 -17.09
N SER A 737 23.96 48.29 -16.32
CA SER A 737 22.72 47.62 -16.65
C SER A 737 21.50 48.49 -16.36
N GLN A 738 20.37 48.15 -16.97
CA GLN A 738 19.09 48.81 -16.81
C GLN A 738 18.00 47.75 -16.70
N ASP A 739 17.07 47.94 -15.76
CA ASP A 739 15.82 47.17 -15.76
C ASP A 739 14.96 47.65 -16.93
N VAL A 740 14.60 46.73 -17.81
CA VAL A 740 13.76 47.00 -18.99
C VAL A 740 12.47 46.17 -18.95
N THR A 741 12.06 45.70 -17.77
CA THR A 741 10.90 44.80 -17.56
C THR A 741 9.58 45.39 -18.05
N GLY A 742 9.42 46.72 -17.98
CA GLY A 742 8.27 47.44 -18.54
C GLY A 742 8.39 47.82 -20.02
N ASP A 743 9.61 47.91 -20.55
CA ASP A 743 9.91 48.34 -21.94
C ASP A 743 10.13 47.17 -22.90
N ALA A 744 10.36 45.97 -22.37
CA ALA A 744 10.53 44.75 -23.14
C ALA A 744 9.19 44.23 -23.69
N VAL A 745 9.19 43.78 -24.94
CA VAL A 745 8.09 43.02 -25.52
C VAL A 745 8.16 41.60 -24.96
N TRP A 746 7.15 41.23 -24.17
CA TRP A 746 7.00 39.90 -23.63
C TRP A 746 6.10 39.04 -24.53
N SER A 747 6.40 37.75 -24.61
CA SER A 747 5.59 36.74 -25.32
C SER A 747 5.69 35.39 -24.64
N THR A 748 4.68 34.55 -24.86
CA THR A 748 4.63 33.13 -24.47
C THR A 748 4.42 32.30 -25.72
N ASP A 749 5.03 31.11 -25.80
CA ASP A 749 4.68 30.13 -26.85
C ASP A 749 3.40 29.34 -26.51
N ASN A 750 2.90 29.42 -25.26
CA ASN A 750 1.80 28.62 -24.77
C ASN A 750 1.06 29.28 -23.59
N ALA A 751 0.27 30.32 -23.90
CA ALA A 751 -0.51 31.10 -22.93
C ALA A 751 -1.49 30.26 -22.10
N ALA A 752 -1.97 29.12 -22.63
CA ALA A 752 -2.88 28.23 -21.92
C ALA A 752 -2.22 27.53 -20.70
N VAL A 753 -0.89 27.33 -20.74
CA VAL A 753 -0.11 26.82 -19.61
C VAL A 753 0.34 27.96 -18.72
N ALA A 754 1.02 28.96 -19.30
CA ALA A 754 1.47 30.14 -18.58
C ALA A 754 1.56 31.36 -19.49
N ASP A 755 1.10 32.49 -18.98
CA ASP A 755 1.17 33.80 -19.65
C ASP A 755 1.97 34.81 -18.82
N VAL A 756 2.34 35.92 -19.44
CA VAL A 756 3.19 36.96 -18.86
C VAL A 756 2.64 38.36 -19.08
N SER A 757 2.46 39.11 -17.98
CA SER A 757 2.08 40.52 -18.03
C SER A 757 3.12 41.37 -17.31
N LYS A 758 3.84 42.22 -18.06
CA LYS A 758 4.87 43.14 -17.55
C LYS A 758 5.89 42.46 -16.62
N GLY A 759 6.39 41.30 -17.04
CA GLY A 759 7.33 40.46 -16.27
C GLY A 759 6.72 39.62 -15.14
N THR A 760 5.42 39.72 -14.86
CA THR A 760 4.74 38.78 -13.95
C THR A 760 4.23 37.59 -14.74
N ILE A 761 4.81 36.41 -14.50
CA ILE A 761 4.41 35.14 -15.10
C ILE A 761 3.38 34.47 -14.20
N THR A 762 2.27 33.99 -14.75
CA THR A 762 1.24 33.24 -14.01
C THR A 762 0.97 31.90 -14.69
N ALA A 763 0.87 30.84 -13.90
CA ALA A 763 0.60 29.49 -14.35
C ALA A 763 -0.88 29.13 -14.20
N TYR A 764 -1.54 28.68 -15.27
CA TYR A 764 -2.98 28.41 -15.28
C TYR A 764 -3.34 26.94 -15.43
N ALA A 765 -2.53 26.16 -16.15
CA ALA A 765 -2.78 24.75 -16.44
C ALA A 765 -1.50 23.90 -16.44
N THR A 766 -1.66 22.58 -16.36
CA THR A 766 -0.57 21.60 -16.43
C THR A 766 0.09 21.60 -17.81
N GLY A 767 1.41 21.80 -17.88
CA GLY A 767 2.19 21.71 -19.11
C GLY A 767 3.49 22.52 -19.06
N SER A 768 4.01 22.91 -20.24
CA SER A 768 5.15 23.81 -20.33
C SER A 768 4.93 24.92 -21.35
N ALA A 769 5.52 26.08 -21.06
CA ALA A 769 5.61 27.25 -21.92
C ALA A 769 7.05 27.80 -21.91
N VAL A 770 7.41 28.61 -22.89
CA VAL A 770 8.64 29.41 -22.92
C VAL A 770 8.26 30.88 -23.02
N ILE A 771 8.55 31.61 -21.95
CA ILE A 771 8.33 33.04 -21.87
C ILE A 771 9.57 33.75 -22.41
N THR A 772 9.40 34.58 -23.43
CA THR A 772 10.49 35.33 -24.07
C THR A 772 10.30 36.84 -23.89
N ALA A 773 11.31 37.50 -23.36
CA ALA A 773 11.43 38.97 -23.32
C ALA A 773 12.35 39.43 -24.45
N SER A 774 11.90 40.41 -25.25
CA SER A 774 12.70 41.05 -26.29
C SER A 774 12.83 42.56 -26.09
N TYR A 775 14.05 43.06 -26.22
CA TYR A 775 14.40 44.49 -26.09
C TYR A 775 15.68 44.76 -26.88
N GLY A 776 15.73 45.89 -27.61
CA GLY A 776 16.94 46.33 -28.31
C GLY A 776 17.53 45.36 -29.33
N GLY A 777 16.70 44.56 -30.01
CA GLY A 777 17.17 43.53 -30.96
C GLY A 777 17.81 42.30 -30.31
N LYS A 778 17.61 42.13 -29.00
CA LYS A 778 18.04 40.97 -28.22
C LYS A 778 16.82 40.25 -27.62
N THR A 779 17.02 39.00 -27.23
CA THR A 779 16.01 38.15 -26.57
C THR A 779 16.64 37.43 -25.38
N ALA A 780 15.87 37.25 -24.32
CA ALA A 780 16.14 36.27 -23.27
C ALA A 780 14.85 35.49 -23.00
N ALA A 781 14.97 34.20 -22.68
CA ALA A 781 13.83 33.32 -22.45
C ALA A 781 13.97 32.55 -21.13
N VAL A 782 12.83 32.33 -20.47
CA VAL A 782 12.68 31.46 -19.30
C VAL A 782 11.70 30.34 -19.65
N LYS A 783 12.12 29.09 -19.47
CA LYS A 783 11.19 27.95 -19.60
C LYS A 783 10.33 27.87 -18.34
N VAL A 784 9.03 27.90 -18.52
CA VAL A 784 8.03 27.69 -17.46
C VAL A 784 7.50 26.26 -17.53
N THR A 785 7.38 25.61 -16.37
CA THR A 785 6.61 24.36 -16.25
C THR A 785 5.58 24.54 -15.14
N ALA A 786 4.33 24.24 -15.45
CA ALA A 786 3.21 24.37 -14.53
C ALA A 786 2.51 23.02 -14.37
N GLY A 787 1.88 22.79 -13.21
CA GLY A 787 0.98 21.65 -13.03
C GLY A 787 1.29 20.74 -11.85
N THR A 788 1.19 19.43 -12.08
CA THR A 788 1.48 18.39 -11.09
C THR A 788 2.98 18.11 -11.03
N PRO A 789 3.56 17.85 -9.84
CA PRO A 789 4.95 17.40 -9.72
C PRO A 789 5.14 16.02 -10.36
N ASP A 790 6.33 15.77 -10.91
CA ASP A 790 6.74 14.47 -11.47
C ASP A 790 6.69 13.35 -10.41
N LYS A 791 6.85 13.76 -9.14
CA LYS A 791 6.89 12.87 -7.98
C LYS A 791 6.35 13.61 -6.75
N LEU A 792 5.38 13.01 -6.07
CA LEU A 792 5.00 13.43 -4.72
C LEU A 792 5.87 12.69 -3.68
N THR A 793 6.25 13.38 -2.62
CA THR A 793 6.90 12.82 -1.44
C THR A 793 6.23 13.31 -0.17
N LEU A 794 6.39 12.56 0.91
CA LEU A 794 5.93 12.93 2.25
C LEU A 794 7.14 13.03 3.18
N SER A 795 6.98 13.81 4.25
CA SER A 795 7.98 14.01 5.31
C SER A 795 8.43 12.72 6.01
N ALA A 796 7.63 11.65 5.92
CA ALA A 796 7.96 10.30 6.37
C ALA A 796 7.49 9.25 5.34
N LYS A 797 7.91 7.99 5.55
CA LYS A 797 7.36 6.80 4.87
C LYS A 797 6.57 5.89 5.79
N ALA A 798 6.94 5.86 7.06
CA ALA A 798 6.21 5.24 8.15
C ALA A 798 6.31 6.14 9.38
N VAL A 799 5.31 6.09 10.26
CA VAL A 799 5.27 6.79 11.54
C VAL A 799 4.64 5.85 12.57
N GLU A 800 5.37 5.58 13.64
CA GLU A 800 4.83 4.92 14.84
C GLU A 800 4.16 5.98 15.71
N LEU A 801 2.94 5.72 16.19
CA LEU A 801 2.15 6.63 17.02
C LEU A 801 1.54 5.91 18.22
N LYS A 802 1.36 6.60 19.32
CA LYS A 802 0.48 6.18 20.42
C LYS A 802 -0.95 6.68 20.16
N GLU A 803 -1.91 6.15 20.91
CA GLU A 803 -3.30 6.65 20.88
C GLU A 803 -3.31 8.11 21.38
N ASP A 804 -4.14 8.96 20.76
CA ASP A 804 -4.14 10.44 20.87
C ASP A 804 -2.86 11.16 20.39
N GLU A 805 -1.84 10.46 19.86
CA GLU A 805 -0.62 11.09 19.35
C GLU A 805 -0.77 11.59 17.91
N THR A 806 -0.23 12.77 17.60
CA THR A 806 -0.41 13.44 16.30
C THR A 806 0.90 13.65 15.54
N TYR A 807 0.89 13.41 14.23
CA TYR A 807 2.00 13.72 13.32
C TYR A 807 1.53 14.59 12.15
N GLN A 808 2.10 15.79 12.01
CA GLN A 808 1.88 16.61 10.82
C GLN A 808 2.73 16.08 9.66
N ALA A 809 2.09 15.43 8.70
CA ALA A 809 2.71 15.12 7.42
C ALA A 809 2.80 16.38 6.55
N VAL A 810 3.94 16.53 5.87
CA VAL A 810 4.16 17.58 4.86
C VAL A 810 4.29 16.92 3.51
N ALA A 811 3.49 17.34 2.54
CA ALA A 811 3.59 16.87 1.16
C ALA A 811 4.51 17.79 0.37
N THR A 812 5.50 17.21 -0.32
CA THR A 812 6.46 17.92 -1.16
C THR A 812 6.41 17.35 -2.57
N GLY A 813 6.07 18.20 -3.54
CA GLY A 813 6.12 17.89 -4.95
C GLY A 813 7.49 18.22 -5.53
N SER A 814 8.16 17.24 -6.13
CA SER A 814 9.37 17.44 -6.93
C SER A 814 9.00 17.61 -8.41
N TYR A 815 9.47 18.68 -9.05
CA TYR A 815 9.10 19.06 -10.41
C TYR A 815 10.28 18.94 -11.40
N SER A 816 9.96 18.85 -12.70
CA SER A 816 10.90 18.52 -13.78
C SER A 816 12.05 19.51 -14.05
N ASP A 817 12.11 20.66 -13.36
CA ASP A 817 13.23 21.60 -13.44
C ASP A 817 14.29 21.39 -12.34
N GLY A 818 13.95 20.64 -11.28
CA GLY A 818 14.75 20.44 -10.08
C GLY A 818 14.23 21.18 -8.83
N SER A 819 13.09 21.87 -8.90
CA SER A 819 12.44 22.49 -7.74
C SER A 819 11.58 21.51 -6.94
N ASP A 820 11.59 21.69 -5.62
CA ASP A 820 10.65 21.08 -4.68
C ASP A 820 9.72 22.18 -4.13
N LEU A 821 8.41 21.96 -4.14
CA LEU A 821 7.41 22.84 -3.52
C LEU A 821 6.59 22.07 -2.49
N THR A 822 6.33 22.69 -1.34
CA THR A 822 5.32 22.19 -0.38
C THR A 822 3.93 22.33 -0.99
N VAL A 823 3.13 21.27 -0.87
CA VAL A 823 1.80 21.11 -1.49
C VAL A 823 0.84 20.35 -0.56
N THR A 824 0.95 20.59 0.75
CA THR A 824 0.19 19.88 1.81
C THR A 824 -1.31 20.17 1.73
N ASP A 825 -1.67 21.42 1.46
CA ASP A 825 -3.04 21.92 1.51
C ASP A 825 -3.79 21.63 0.19
N GLU A 826 -3.04 21.51 -0.91
CA GLU A 826 -3.53 21.15 -2.24
C GLU A 826 -3.66 19.64 -2.46
N ALA A 827 -3.13 18.81 -1.55
CA ALA A 827 -3.20 17.35 -1.63
C ALA A 827 -4.53 16.80 -1.06
N GLU A 828 -5.12 15.85 -1.78
CA GLU A 828 -6.20 15.01 -1.25
C GLU A 828 -5.63 14.02 -0.23
N TRP A 829 -6.15 14.02 1.00
CA TRP A 829 -5.75 13.11 2.08
C TRP A 829 -6.81 12.04 2.36
N SER A 830 -6.39 10.82 2.67
CA SER A 830 -7.28 9.72 3.07
C SER A 830 -6.56 8.67 3.92
N SER A 831 -7.23 8.11 4.93
CA SER A 831 -6.77 6.93 5.67
C SER A 831 -7.33 5.63 5.07
N SER A 832 -6.65 4.50 5.32
CA SER A 832 -7.20 3.17 5.04
C SER A 832 -8.03 2.59 6.19
N ASP A 833 -7.83 3.07 7.43
CA ASP A 833 -8.68 2.74 8.58
C ASP A 833 -8.65 3.90 9.60
N GLU A 834 -9.72 4.69 9.59
CA GLU A 834 -9.94 5.85 10.48
C GLU A 834 -10.13 5.46 11.95
N LYS A 835 -10.17 4.16 12.29
CA LYS A 835 -10.13 3.70 13.69
C LYS A 835 -8.71 3.47 14.19
N VAL A 836 -7.74 3.32 13.29
CA VAL A 836 -6.32 3.21 13.64
C VAL A 836 -5.63 4.56 13.52
N ALA A 837 -5.89 5.29 12.43
CA ALA A 837 -5.45 6.67 12.30
C ALA A 837 -6.40 7.50 11.43
N GLU A 838 -6.85 8.64 11.94
CA GLU A 838 -7.53 9.69 11.16
C GLU A 838 -6.48 10.59 10.47
N VAL A 839 -6.82 11.17 9.31
CA VAL A 839 -6.01 12.21 8.68
C VAL A 839 -6.87 13.34 8.15
N LYS A 840 -6.43 14.58 8.39
CA LYS A 840 -7.07 15.78 7.84
C LYS A 840 -6.02 16.86 7.61
N ASP A 841 -6.00 17.46 6.42
CA ASP A 841 -5.12 18.58 6.07
C ASP A 841 -3.63 18.30 6.42
N GLY A 842 -3.20 17.06 6.14
CA GLY A 842 -1.88 16.51 6.48
C GLY A 842 -1.66 16.14 7.96
N LEU A 843 -2.52 16.56 8.89
CA LEU A 843 -2.44 16.17 10.29
C LEU A 843 -2.99 14.75 10.48
N ILE A 844 -2.11 13.82 10.83
CA ILE A 844 -2.41 12.43 11.18
C ILE A 844 -2.61 12.35 12.70
N THR A 845 -3.64 11.64 13.16
CA THR A 845 -3.87 11.34 14.59
C THR A 845 -4.00 9.83 14.78
N GLY A 846 -3.27 9.25 15.74
CA GLY A 846 -3.43 7.85 16.14
C GLY A 846 -4.68 7.66 17.01
N THR A 847 -5.59 6.78 16.60
CA THR A 847 -6.94 6.64 17.19
C THR A 847 -7.24 5.25 17.75
N GLY A 848 -6.29 4.31 17.65
CA GLY A 848 -6.46 2.95 18.17
C GLY A 848 -5.46 1.95 17.60
N THR A 849 -5.29 0.81 18.27
CA THR A 849 -4.26 -0.20 17.93
C THR A 849 -4.44 -0.80 16.53
N GLY A 850 -3.43 -0.68 15.66
CA GLY A 850 -3.38 -1.35 14.34
C GLY A 850 -2.38 -0.75 13.36
N THR A 851 -2.51 -1.09 12.07
CA THR A 851 -1.84 -0.40 10.97
C THR A 851 -2.83 0.27 10.02
N ALA A 852 -2.51 1.49 9.59
CA ALA A 852 -3.25 2.25 8.58
C ALA A 852 -2.29 2.80 7.52
N VAL A 853 -2.77 3.05 6.31
CA VAL A 853 -2.00 3.71 5.24
C VAL A 853 -2.65 5.05 4.94
N ILE A 854 -1.99 6.12 5.37
CA ILE A 854 -2.33 7.49 5.01
C ILE A 854 -1.81 7.76 3.60
N THR A 855 -2.70 8.16 2.70
CA THR A 855 -2.36 8.54 1.33
C THR A 855 -2.54 10.05 1.15
N ALA A 856 -1.54 10.71 0.58
CA ALA A 856 -1.65 12.05 0.00
C ALA A 856 -1.60 11.93 -1.53
N LYS A 857 -2.49 12.63 -2.24
CA LYS A 857 -2.61 12.59 -3.71
C LYS A 857 -2.72 13.99 -4.29
N LEU A 858 -1.92 14.28 -5.32
CA LEU A 858 -1.96 15.54 -6.05
C LEU A 858 -2.02 15.24 -7.56
N GLY A 859 -3.21 15.33 -8.14
CA GLY A 859 -3.47 14.90 -9.51
C GLY A 859 -3.22 13.40 -9.71
N SER A 860 -2.26 13.05 -10.57
CA SER A 860 -1.91 11.65 -10.89
C SER A 860 -0.86 11.03 -9.97
N VAL A 861 -0.09 11.84 -9.22
CA VAL A 861 0.93 11.35 -8.28
C VAL A 861 0.38 11.22 -6.87
N LYS A 862 0.82 10.17 -6.18
CA LYS A 862 0.48 9.93 -4.77
C LYS A 862 1.71 9.51 -3.97
N ALA A 863 1.68 9.80 -2.69
CA ALA A 863 2.64 9.35 -1.69
C ALA A 863 1.88 8.76 -0.49
N THR A 864 2.53 7.87 0.26
CA THR A 864 1.90 7.15 1.38
C THR A 864 2.80 7.12 2.61
N ILE A 865 2.18 7.27 3.77
CA ILE A 865 2.77 6.98 5.09
C ILE A 865 2.05 5.74 5.64
N THR A 866 2.80 4.71 6.04
CA THR A 866 2.26 3.67 6.93
C THR A 866 2.24 4.22 8.36
N VAL A 867 1.07 4.22 9.00
CA VAL A 867 0.92 4.56 10.41
C VAL A 867 0.77 3.26 11.18
N GLU A 868 1.63 3.06 12.17
CA GLU A 868 1.58 1.91 13.08
C GLU A 868 1.21 2.45 14.46
N CYS A 869 -0.08 2.36 14.81
CA CYS A 869 -0.60 2.95 16.04
C CYS A 869 -0.67 1.89 17.15
N GLY A 870 -0.02 2.16 18.28
CA GLY A 870 -0.13 1.37 19.50
C GLY A 870 0.23 -0.12 19.39
N LEU A 871 1.03 -0.53 18.41
CA LEU A 871 1.51 -1.90 18.23
C LEU A 871 2.73 -2.22 19.11
N VAL A 872 3.00 -3.51 19.33
CA VAL A 872 4.18 -3.99 20.06
C VAL A 872 4.80 -5.21 19.35
N ASP A 873 6.13 -5.30 19.37
CA ASP A 873 6.89 -6.36 18.69
C ASP A 873 6.73 -7.71 19.41
N GLU A 874 6.76 -7.69 20.75
CA GLU A 874 6.54 -8.89 21.59
C GLU A 874 5.54 -8.62 22.71
N LEU A 875 4.76 -9.66 23.07
CA LEU A 875 3.89 -9.69 24.24
C LEU A 875 4.12 -10.99 25.01
N ALA A 876 4.93 -10.93 26.05
CA ALA A 876 5.28 -12.06 26.88
C ALA A 876 4.38 -12.14 28.13
N ALA A 877 4.03 -13.35 28.55
CA ALA A 877 3.49 -13.63 29.87
C ALA A 877 4.56 -14.26 30.75
N ASP A 878 4.61 -13.89 32.03
CA ASP A 878 5.57 -14.43 33.01
C ASP A 878 5.46 -15.96 33.18
N VAL A 879 4.26 -16.51 32.96
CA VAL A 879 3.96 -17.95 33.06
C VAL A 879 3.09 -18.44 31.91
N SER A 880 3.41 -19.64 31.40
CA SER A 880 2.61 -20.36 30.39
C SER A 880 1.62 -21.38 30.99
N LEU A 881 1.76 -21.68 32.29
CA LEU A 881 0.90 -22.57 33.07
C LEU A 881 0.68 -21.99 34.48
N VAL A 882 -0.58 -21.86 34.90
CA VAL A 882 -0.97 -21.56 36.29
C VAL A 882 -1.76 -22.73 36.86
N VAL A 883 -1.33 -23.23 38.02
CA VAL A 883 -2.02 -24.29 38.78
C VAL A 883 -2.67 -23.67 40.02
N LEU A 884 -3.96 -23.93 40.25
CA LEU A 884 -4.75 -23.37 41.35
C LEU A 884 -5.61 -24.45 42.02
N SER A 885 -6.00 -24.24 43.28
CA SER A 885 -7.21 -24.88 43.84
C SER A 885 -8.45 -24.04 43.51
N ALA A 886 -9.64 -24.62 43.61
CA ALA A 886 -10.88 -23.84 43.58
C ALA A 886 -10.89 -22.82 44.74
N GLY A 887 -11.08 -21.54 44.41
CA GLY A 887 -11.02 -20.39 45.32
C GLY A 887 -9.65 -19.67 45.37
N ASP A 888 -8.56 -20.33 44.94
CA ASP A 888 -7.23 -19.71 44.90
C ASP A 888 -7.13 -18.70 43.75
N LYS A 889 -6.13 -17.81 43.86
CA LYS A 889 -5.81 -16.82 42.84
C LYS A 889 -4.33 -16.87 42.46
N GLY A 890 -4.06 -16.68 41.18
CA GLY A 890 -2.73 -16.44 40.63
C GLY A 890 -2.75 -15.14 39.83
N GLN A 891 -1.69 -14.34 39.95
CA GLN A 891 -1.46 -13.24 39.02
C GLN A 891 -0.71 -13.80 37.81
N ILE A 892 -1.07 -13.33 36.62
CA ILE A 892 -0.22 -13.35 35.43
C ILE A 892 0.18 -11.89 35.19
N THR A 893 1.44 -11.64 34.86
CA THR A 893 1.91 -10.33 34.39
C THR A 893 2.30 -10.39 32.92
N LEU A 894 2.03 -9.30 32.20
CA LEU A 894 2.36 -9.13 30.79
C LEU A 894 3.41 -8.05 30.62
N THR A 895 4.54 -8.44 30.04
CA THR A 895 5.50 -7.48 29.47
C THR A 895 5.18 -7.33 27.99
N ALA A 896 4.96 -6.11 27.55
CA ALA A 896 5.02 -5.77 26.14
C ALA A 896 6.34 -5.07 25.83
N THR A 897 6.94 -5.43 24.70
CA THR A 897 8.21 -4.87 24.23
C THR A 897 7.95 -4.12 22.93
N ASP A 898 8.32 -2.83 22.88
CA ASP A 898 8.17 -2.00 21.69
C ASP A 898 9.33 -2.16 20.67
N SER A 899 9.23 -1.44 19.56
CA SER A 899 10.21 -1.41 18.47
C SER A 899 11.61 -0.92 18.89
N ALA A 900 11.71 -0.18 20.00
CA ALA A 900 12.98 0.25 20.58
C ALA A 900 13.58 -0.80 21.54
N GLY A 901 12.83 -1.85 21.86
CA GLY A 901 13.19 -2.84 22.86
C GLY A 901 12.89 -2.40 24.30
N GLU A 902 12.04 -1.39 24.51
CA GLU A 902 11.68 -0.95 25.86
C GLU A 902 10.51 -1.81 26.41
N GLU A 903 10.72 -2.39 27.59
CA GLU A 903 9.77 -3.28 28.26
C GLU A 903 8.76 -2.49 29.13
N SER A 904 7.47 -2.78 28.97
CA SER A 904 6.39 -2.15 29.73
C SER A 904 5.41 -3.17 30.34
N ASP A 905 4.97 -2.94 31.57
CA ASP A 905 3.92 -3.75 32.21
C ASP A 905 2.54 -3.32 31.68
N VAL A 906 1.94 -4.17 30.85
CA VAL A 906 0.62 -3.95 30.23
C VAL A 906 -0.47 -4.83 30.84
N THR A 907 -0.18 -5.47 31.99
CA THR A 907 -1.09 -6.41 32.69
C THR A 907 -2.46 -5.83 32.97
N ALA A 908 -2.50 -4.52 33.26
CA ALA A 908 -3.73 -3.81 33.54
C ALA A 908 -4.57 -3.55 32.28
N ASP A 909 -3.94 -3.31 31.14
CA ASP A 909 -4.58 -2.63 30.01
C ASP A 909 -4.72 -3.51 28.77
N ALA A 910 -4.06 -4.68 28.78
CA ALA A 910 -4.39 -5.80 27.90
C ALA A 910 -5.83 -6.30 28.08
N ASP A 911 -6.44 -6.73 26.98
CA ASP A 911 -7.73 -7.44 26.97
C ASP A 911 -7.56 -8.87 27.48
N TRP A 912 -8.28 -9.24 28.55
CA TRP A 912 -8.19 -10.56 29.18
C TRP A 912 -9.46 -11.39 28.98
N SER A 913 -9.29 -12.64 28.53
CA SER A 913 -10.39 -13.60 28.33
C SER A 913 -10.07 -14.98 28.91
N SER A 914 -11.10 -15.77 29.24
CA SER A 914 -10.96 -17.18 29.63
C SER A 914 -11.93 -18.04 28.81
N ALA A 915 -11.40 -19.07 28.15
CA ALA A 915 -12.17 -19.97 27.28
C ALA A 915 -13.27 -20.74 28.04
N LYS A 916 -13.15 -20.88 29.37
CA LYS A 916 -14.14 -21.49 30.28
C LYS A 916 -14.11 -20.77 31.62
N THR A 917 -14.86 -19.67 31.72
CA THR A 917 -15.08 -18.90 32.95
C THR A 917 -15.60 -19.74 34.12
N THR A 918 -16.30 -20.86 33.84
CA THR A 918 -16.75 -21.83 34.85
C THR A 918 -15.61 -22.62 35.50
N VAL A 919 -14.42 -22.68 34.87
CA VAL A 919 -13.22 -23.34 35.41
C VAL A 919 -12.33 -22.31 36.09
N ALA A 920 -12.01 -21.20 35.41
CA ALA A 920 -11.29 -20.07 35.98
C ALA A 920 -11.70 -18.76 35.29
N THR A 921 -11.84 -17.68 36.06
CA THR A 921 -12.09 -16.32 35.58
C THR A 921 -10.81 -15.49 35.65
N VAL A 922 -10.64 -14.50 34.76
CA VAL A 922 -9.51 -13.57 34.77
C VAL A 922 -9.99 -12.12 34.68
N LYS A 923 -9.27 -11.18 35.29
CA LYS A 923 -9.45 -9.73 35.11
C LYS A 923 -8.15 -8.98 35.48
N LYS A 924 -7.59 -8.17 34.56
CA LYS A 924 -6.30 -7.46 34.73
C LYS A 924 -5.20 -8.40 35.27
N GLY A 925 -4.97 -9.50 34.55
CA GLY A 925 -4.03 -10.58 34.90
C GLY A 925 -4.38 -11.46 36.11
N LEU A 926 -5.28 -11.02 37.00
CA LEU A 926 -5.66 -11.80 38.18
C LEU A 926 -6.60 -12.95 37.81
N VAL A 927 -6.07 -14.16 37.75
CA VAL A 927 -6.82 -15.40 37.54
C VAL A 927 -7.35 -15.92 38.88
N THR A 928 -8.61 -16.33 38.92
CA THR A 928 -9.25 -17.00 40.07
C THR A 928 -9.76 -18.38 39.64
N GLY A 929 -9.36 -19.43 40.35
CA GLY A 929 -9.87 -20.78 40.13
C GLY A 929 -11.29 -20.94 40.66
N VAL A 930 -12.21 -21.49 39.86
CA VAL A 930 -13.65 -21.55 40.18
C VAL A 930 -14.12 -23.00 40.37
N LEU A 931 -13.89 -23.88 39.39
CA LEU A 931 -14.22 -25.31 39.48
C LEU A 931 -13.09 -26.15 38.90
N LYS A 932 -12.95 -27.38 39.41
CA LYS A 932 -11.99 -28.38 38.94
C LYS A 932 -12.10 -28.59 37.42
N GLY A 933 -11.05 -28.24 36.68
CA GLY A 933 -10.97 -28.44 35.23
C GLY A 933 -9.68 -27.91 34.62
N LYS A 934 -9.66 -27.83 33.28
CA LYS A 934 -8.65 -27.10 32.51
C LYS A 934 -9.31 -26.04 31.62
N THR A 935 -8.74 -24.84 31.58
CA THR A 935 -9.12 -23.75 30.68
C THR A 935 -7.86 -23.07 30.14
N THR A 936 -8.03 -22.22 29.14
CA THR A 936 -6.99 -21.31 28.65
C THR A 936 -7.45 -19.89 28.97
N VAL A 937 -6.52 -19.10 29.50
CA VAL A 937 -6.64 -17.64 29.59
C VAL A 937 -5.86 -17.07 28.40
N THR A 938 -6.48 -16.18 27.64
CA THR A 938 -5.83 -15.50 26.51
C THR A 938 -5.87 -14.01 26.78
N ALA A 939 -4.70 -13.38 26.67
CA ALA A 939 -4.55 -11.94 26.71
C ALA A 939 -4.16 -11.38 25.34
N SER A 940 -4.54 -10.14 25.07
CA SER A 940 -4.13 -9.41 23.87
C SER A 940 -3.86 -7.94 24.13
N TYR A 941 -2.77 -7.42 23.57
CA TYR A 941 -2.32 -6.03 23.66
C TYR A 941 -1.43 -5.74 22.46
N GLY A 942 -1.46 -4.51 21.94
CA GLY A 942 -0.59 -4.06 20.83
C GLY A 942 -0.62 -4.95 19.58
N GLY A 943 -1.79 -5.51 19.24
CA GLY A 943 -1.98 -6.47 18.14
C GLY A 943 -1.59 -7.92 18.47
N GLN A 944 -0.69 -8.13 19.43
CA GLN A 944 -0.19 -9.44 19.85
C GLN A 944 -1.15 -10.20 20.77
N LYS A 945 -1.00 -11.53 20.85
CA LYS A 945 -1.80 -12.41 21.73
C LYS A 945 -0.96 -13.50 22.39
N VAL A 946 -1.10 -13.65 23.70
CA VAL A 946 -0.48 -14.73 24.48
C VAL A 946 -1.55 -15.59 25.16
N SER A 947 -1.30 -16.90 25.30
CA SER A 947 -2.27 -17.86 25.84
C SER A 947 -1.65 -18.75 26.91
N ILE A 948 -2.22 -18.67 28.12
CA ILE A 948 -1.74 -19.30 29.35
C ILE A 948 -2.70 -20.44 29.72
N SER A 949 -2.16 -21.62 30.00
CA SER A 949 -2.95 -22.77 30.45
C SER A 949 -3.29 -22.64 31.94
N ILE A 950 -4.55 -22.82 32.32
CA ILE A 950 -4.98 -22.77 33.73
C ILE A 950 -5.53 -24.14 34.13
N GLU A 951 -4.94 -24.74 35.16
CA GLU A 951 -5.37 -26.03 35.72
C GLU A 951 -5.87 -25.88 37.15
N VAL A 952 -7.14 -26.20 37.37
CA VAL A 952 -7.80 -26.10 38.69
C VAL A 952 -8.04 -27.50 39.25
N ASP A 953 -7.46 -27.79 40.43
CA ASP A 953 -7.55 -29.07 41.15
C ASP A 953 -7.24 -30.33 40.29
N GLN A 954 -6.32 -30.19 39.33
CA GLN A 954 -5.87 -31.27 38.44
C GLN A 954 -4.74 -32.08 39.06
N ILE A 955 -5.11 -33.15 39.77
CA ILE A 955 -4.14 -34.08 40.36
C ILE A 955 -3.48 -34.91 39.25
N ALA A 956 -2.17 -34.74 39.06
CA ALA A 956 -1.35 -35.56 38.19
C ALA A 956 -1.13 -36.95 38.82
N GLU A 957 -0.67 -37.01 40.07
CA GLU A 957 -0.37 -38.26 40.79
C GLU A 957 -0.82 -38.21 42.26
N ILE A 958 -1.01 -39.38 42.88
CA ILE A 958 -1.05 -39.54 44.34
C ILE A 958 0.00 -40.57 44.76
N THR A 959 0.92 -40.17 45.62
CA THR A 959 2.01 -41.00 46.14
C THR A 959 1.78 -41.30 47.62
N ALA A 960 2.46 -42.34 48.12
CA ALA A 960 2.49 -42.70 49.54
C ALA A 960 3.93 -42.69 50.04
N SER A 961 4.14 -42.34 51.31
CA SER A 961 5.47 -42.28 51.94
C SER A 961 6.22 -43.62 51.94
N VAL A 962 5.50 -44.74 51.77
CA VAL A 962 6.07 -46.08 51.65
C VAL A 962 5.34 -46.88 50.57
N THR A 963 6.09 -47.72 49.83
CA THR A 963 5.54 -48.59 48.78
C THR A 963 4.97 -49.90 49.31
N ASN A 964 5.32 -50.28 50.54
CA ASN A 964 4.82 -51.45 51.26
C ASN A 964 5.05 -51.26 52.78
N LEU A 965 4.40 -52.10 53.60
CA LEU A 965 4.65 -52.20 55.04
C LEU A 965 4.85 -53.67 55.44
N ALA A 966 6.03 -54.01 55.97
CA ALA A 966 6.27 -55.24 56.70
C ALA A 966 6.31 -54.93 58.21
N MET A 967 5.53 -55.68 59.01
CA MET A 967 5.24 -55.37 60.41
C MET A 967 5.02 -56.66 61.23
N LYS A 968 5.07 -56.58 62.56
CA LYS A 968 4.71 -57.67 63.47
C LYS A 968 3.35 -57.45 64.10
N SER A 969 2.64 -58.51 64.48
CA SER A 969 1.32 -58.38 65.12
C SER A 969 1.40 -57.55 66.41
N GLY A 970 0.69 -56.43 66.45
CA GLY A 970 0.72 -55.43 67.52
C GLY A 970 1.37 -54.09 67.11
N ASP A 971 2.22 -54.08 66.07
CA ASP A 971 2.91 -52.88 65.62
C ASP A 971 1.96 -51.84 64.99
N SER A 972 2.39 -50.58 64.97
CA SER A 972 1.74 -49.50 64.22
C SER A 972 2.73 -48.68 63.40
N GLY A 973 2.44 -48.47 62.12
CA GLY A 973 3.20 -47.60 61.21
C GLY A 973 2.33 -46.46 60.67
N LYS A 974 2.93 -45.31 60.34
CA LYS A 974 2.22 -44.19 59.69
C LYS A 974 2.58 -44.12 58.21
N VAL A 975 1.56 -44.10 57.36
CA VAL A 975 1.67 -43.78 55.94
C VAL A 975 1.08 -42.39 55.74
N THR A 976 1.85 -41.45 55.18
CA THR A 976 1.30 -40.21 54.64
C THR A 976 1.08 -40.35 53.13
N VAL A 977 0.14 -39.59 52.58
CA VAL A 977 -0.13 -39.54 51.14
C VAL A 977 -0.19 -38.11 50.66
N SER A 978 0.56 -37.84 49.59
CA SER A 978 0.62 -36.53 48.95
C SER A 978 0.10 -36.64 47.53
N ILE A 979 -0.62 -35.63 47.08
CA ILE A 979 -0.87 -35.43 45.65
C ILE A 979 0.23 -34.58 45.03
N ALA A 980 0.51 -34.82 43.76
CA ALA A 980 1.28 -33.93 42.89
C ALA A 980 0.37 -33.35 41.81
N PHE A 981 0.55 -32.06 41.51
CA PHE A 981 -0.11 -31.37 40.39
C PHE A 981 0.83 -31.33 39.16
N SER A 982 0.37 -30.74 38.05
CA SER A 982 1.09 -30.71 36.77
C SER A 982 2.35 -29.85 36.76
N ASP A 983 2.47 -28.90 37.69
CA ASP A 983 3.65 -28.05 37.94
C ASP A 983 4.70 -28.72 38.84
N GLY A 984 4.43 -29.94 39.33
CA GLY A 984 5.28 -30.63 40.31
C GLY A 984 5.08 -30.14 41.75
N SER A 985 4.19 -29.18 42.01
CA SER A 985 3.81 -28.81 43.38
C SER A 985 3.11 -29.99 44.06
N THR A 986 3.28 -30.11 45.38
CA THR A 986 2.70 -31.22 46.16
C THR A 986 1.91 -30.73 47.36
N ARG A 987 0.91 -31.54 47.76
CA ARG A 987 0.02 -31.25 48.89
C ARG A 987 -0.26 -32.53 49.66
N ASP A 988 0.03 -32.55 50.96
CA ASP A 988 -0.35 -33.64 51.85
C ASP A 988 -1.89 -33.69 51.94
N VAL A 989 -2.45 -34.88 51.73
CA VAL A 989 -3.89 -35.16 51.80
C VAL A 989 -4.20 -36.34 52.73
N THR A 990 -3.27 -36.72 53.61
CA THR A 990 -3.36 -37.87 54.53
C THR A 990 -4.65 -37.89 55.31
N ASP A 991 -5.03 -36.76 55.92
CA ASP A 991 -6.25 -36.65 56.74
C ASP A 991 -7.52 -36.39 55.91
N LYS A 992 -7.37 -36.08 54.62
CA LYS A 992 -8.47 -35.85 53.66
C LYS A 992 -8.76 -37.07 52.77
N ALA A 993 -7.89 -38.07 52.77
CA ALA A 993 -8.00 -39.26 51.93
C ALA A 993 -8.95 -40.32 52.53
N GLU A 994 -9.73 -40.96 51.67
CA GLU A 994 -10.53 -42.13 52.03
C GLU A 994 -9.59 -43.34 52.29
N TRP A 995 -9.38 -43.67 53.56
CA TRP A 995 -8.58 -44.82 53.98
C TRP A 995 -9.42 -46.08 54.13
N LYS A 996 -8.93 -47.20 53.58
CA LYS A 996 -9.58 -48.52 53.69
C LYS A 996 -8.56 -49.66 53.77
N SER A 997 -8.82 -50.65 54.62
CA SER A 997 -8.05 -51.91 54.64
C SER A 997 -8.70 -52.96 53.74
N GLY A 998 -7.87 -53.75 53.05
CA GLY A 998 -8.28 -54.96 52.33
C GLY A 998 -8.66 -56.13 53.22
N SER A 999 -8.19 -56.15 54.48
CA SER A 999 -8.58 -57.12 55.51
C SER A 999 -8.28 -56.58 56.91
N TYR A 1000 -9.32 -56.10 57.59
CA TYR A 1000 -9.24 -55.56 58.96
C TYR A 1000 -8.74 -56.60 59.99
N LYS A 1001 -8.86 -57.90 59.69
CA LYS A 1001 -8.37 -58.99 60.55
C LYS A 1001 -6.85 -59.15 60.52
N ILE A 1002 -6.18 -58.62 59.50
CA ILE A 1002 -4.72 -58.69 59.32
C ILE A 1002 -4.09 -57.32 59.61
N ALA A 1003 -4.68 -56.25 59.08
CA ALA A 1003 -4.27 -54.88 59.39
C ALA A 1003 -5.46 -53.92 59.37
N THR A 1004 -5.53 -52.99 60.31
CA THR A 1004 -6.50 -51.87 60.31
C THR A 1004 -5.82 -50.57 59.88
N VAL A 1005 -6.59 -49.58 59.40
CA VAL A 1005 -6.07 -48.26 59.03
C VAL A 1005 -7.05 -47.15 59.38
N THR A 1006 -6.55 -46.03 59.89
CA THR A 1006 -7.32 -44.82 60.22
C THR A 1006 -6.37 -43.62 60.18
N GLY A 1007 -6.69 -42.56 59.42
CA GLY A 1007 -5.85 -41.36 59.32
C GLY A 1007 -4.39 -41.65 58.93
N GLY A 1008 -4.17 -42.53 57.96
CA GLY A 1008 -2.84 -43.01 57.56
C GLY A 1008 -2.10 -43.89 58.59
N THR A 1009 -2.55 -43.99 59.84
CA THR A 1009 -2.00 -44.94 60.81
C THR A 1009 -2.51 -46.35 60.52
N VAL A 1010 -1.59 -47.26 60.18
CA VAL A 1010 -1.83 -48.68 59.95
C VAL A 1010 -1.43 -49.45 61.22
N LYS A 1011 -2.30 -50.33 61.72
CA LYS A 1011 -1.99 -51.25 62.82
C LYS A 1011 -2.04 -52.70 62.35
N ALA A 1012 -1.01 -53.47 62.69
CA ALA A 1012 -0.92 -54.90 62.43
C ALA A 1012 -1.71 -55.68 63.50
N VAL A 1013 -2.60 -56.58 63.07
CA VAL A 1013 -3.63 -57.22 63.92
C VAL A 1013 -3.42 -58.72 64.06
N ALA A 1014 -3.04 -59.41 62.99
CA ALA A 1014 -2.74 -60.84 62.99
C ALA A 1014 -1.95 -61.23 61.72
N TYR A 1015 -1.31 -62.39 61.74
CA TYR A 1015 -0.49 -62.90 60.64
C TYR A 1015 -1.22 -62.90 59.28
N GLY A 1016 -0.51 -62.56 58.20
CA GLY A 1016 -0.98 -62.69 56.83
C GLY A 1016 -0.57 -61.56 55.88
N LYS A 1017 -1.11 -61.60 54.65
CA LYS A 1017 -0.96 -60.54 53.66
C LYS A 1017 -2.28 -59.79 53.46
N SER A 1018 -2.20 -58.46 53.48
CA SER A 1018 -3.31 -57.51 53.32
C SER A 1018 -2.81 -56.32 52.50
N TYR A 1019 -3.60 -55.24 52.46
CA TYR A 1019 -3.21 -53.95 51.91
C TYR A 1019 -4.04 -52.86 52.56
N VAL A 1020 -3.57 -51.62 52.44
CA VAL A 1020 -4.37 -50.42 52.70
C VAL A 1020 -4.44 -49.59 51.42
N THR A 1021 -5.56 -48.92 51.19
CA THR A 1021 -5.74 -47.96 50.10
C THR A 1021 -6.06 -46.60 50.67
N ALA A 1022 -5.46 -45.56 50.10
CA ALA A 1022 -5.86 -44.17 50.27
C ALA A 1022 -6.37 -43.64 48.92
N LYS A 1023 -7.55 -43.02 48.92
CA LYS A 1023 -8.18 -42.44 47.73
C LYS A 1023 -8.46 -40.96 47.96
N TYR A 1024 -8.04 -40.11 47.02
CA TYR A 1024 -8.31 -38.67 47.06
C TYR A 1024 -8.48 -38.11 45.65
N GLY A 1025 -9.47 -37.22 45.46
CA GLY A 1025 -9.72 -36.48 44.22
C GLY A 1025 -9.92 -37.32 42.95
N GLY A 1026 -10.21 -38.61 43.08
CA GLY A 1026 -10.37 -39.59 42.00
C GLY A 1026 -9.17 -40.53 41.79
N LYS A 1027 -8.00 -40.23 42.37
CA LYS A 1027 -6.80 -41.09 42.31
C LYS A 1027 -6.78 -42.02 43.53
N THR A 1028 -6.06 -43.15 43.45
CA THR A 1028 -5.95 -44.12 44.55
C THR A 1028 -4.56 -44.73 44.58
N VAL A 1029 -3.90 -44.70 45.75
CA VAL A 1029 -2.66 -45.44 46.03
C VAL A 1029 -2.97 -46.65 46.91
N LYS A 1030 -2.29 -47.77 46.64
CA LYS A 1030 -2.49 -49.06 47.33
C LYS A 1030 -1.16 -49.56 47.88
N ILE A 1031 -1.05 -49.59 49.21
CA ILE A 1031 0.15 -50.00 49.95
C ILE A 1031 -0.08 -51.43 50.45
N PRO A 1032 0.65 -52.45 49.98
CA PRO A 1032 0.60 -53.81 50.53
C PRO A 1032 1.07 -53.82 51.99
N VAL A 1033 0.43 -54.64 52.83
CA VAL A 1033 0.79 -54.81 54.24
C VAL A 1033 1.00 -56.30 54.53
N THR A 1034 2.14 -56.68 55.09
CA THR A 1034 2.46 -58.07 55.48
C THR A 1034 2.78 -58.14 56.96
N VAL A 1035 2.04 -58.98 57.69
CA VAL A 1035 2.14 -59.14 59.14
C VAL A 1035 2.64 -60.54 59.48
N ASP A 1036 3.73 -60.65 60.23
CA ASP A 1036 4.37 -61.91 60.68
C ASP A 1036 4.62 -62.95 59.56
N VAL A 1037 4.79 -62.50 58.31
CA VAL A 1037 4.97 -63.41 57.18
C VAL A 1037 6.42 -63.83 57.04
N LEU A 1038 6.67 -65.14 56.94
CA LEU A 1038 7.99 -65.67 56.63
C LEU A 1038 8.34 -65.45 55.16
N LYS A 1039 9.51 -64.86 54.95
CA LYS A 1039 10.23 -64.86 53.68
C LYS A 1039 10.88 -66.23 53.47
N TYR A 1040 11.66 -66.69 54.44
CA TYR A 1040 12.34 -67.98 54.44
C TYR A 1040 12.13 -68.74 55.75
N LEU A 1041 12.27 -70.06 55.68
CA LEU A 1041 12.48 -70.94 56.82
C LEU A 1041 13.66 -71.82 56.42
N GLU A 1042 14.73 -71.78 57.19
CA GLU A 1042 15.96 -72.53 56.93
C GLU A 1042 16.28 -73.44 58.11
N VAL A 1043 17.12 -74.45 57.87
CA VAL A 1043 17.61 -75.36 58.91
C VAL A 1043 19.11 -75.56 58.73
N SER A 1044 19.87 -75.57 59.81
CA SER A 1044 21.34 -75.43 59.75
C SER A 1044 22.05 -76.55 58.97
N GLN A 1045 21.43 -77.73 58.79
CA GLN A 1045 21.92 -78.79 57.91
C GLN A 1045 20.77 -79.53 57.22
N MET A 1046 20.80 -79.59 55.89
CA MET A 1046 19.77 -80.26 55.05
C MET A 1046 19.99 -81.77 54.86
N ASN A 1047 21.22 -82.26 55.09
CA ASN A 1047 21.58 -83.67 54.95
C ASN A 1047 22.44 -84.10 56.14
N LEU A 1048 22.03 -85.17 56.82
CA LEU A 1048 22.76 -85.78 57.93
C LEU A 1048 23.20 -87.21 57.57
N THR A 1049 24.45 -87.54 57.90
CA THR A 1049 24.93 -88.92 58.00
C THR A 1049 25.32 -89.19 59.45
N LEU A 1050 24.72 -90.20 60.07
CA LEU A 1050 24.87 -90.53 61.49
C LEU A 1050 25.21 -92.00 61.68
N SER A 1051 25.89 -92.33 62.77
CA SER A 1051 25.98 -93.71 63.29
C SER A 1051 24.75 -94.03 64.15
N VAL A 1052 24.40 -95.32 64.27
CA VAL A 1052 23.33 -95.76 65.19
C VAL A 1052 23.60 -95.27 66.61
N GLY A 1053 22.60 -94.66 67.25
CA GLY A 1053 22.69 -94.07 68.60
C GLY A 1053 23.14 -92.60 68.64
N GLN A 1054 23.76 -92.08 67.57
CA GLN A 1054 24.23 -90.69 67.49
C GLN A 1054 23.05 -89.70 67.47
N SER A 1055 23.26 -88.50 68.02
CA SER A 1055 22.31 -87.38 67.93
C SER A 1055 23.02 -86.09 67.50
N VAL A 1056 22.31 -85.20 66.81
CA VAL A 1056 22.78 -83.89 66.35
C VAL A 1056 21.69 -82.86 66.60
N GLN A 1057 22.04 -81.74 67.23
CA GLN A 1057 21.16 -80.58 67.36
C GLN A 1057 21.26 -79.72 66.09
N LEU A 1058 20.12 -79.39 65.50
CA LEU A 1058 19.99 -78.42 64.42
C LEU A 1058 19.28 -77.17 64.91
N ALA A 1059 19.60 -76.05 64.29
CA ALA A 1059 18.82 -74.83 64.38
C ALA A 1059 17.81 -74.78 63.22
N ALA A 1060 16.62 -74.24 63.46
CA ALA A 1060 15.68 -73.82 62.41
C ALA A 1060 15.43 -72.32 62.56
N THR A 1061 15.83 -71.54 61.56
CA THR A 1061 15.72 -70.07 61.58
C THR A 1061 14.58 -69.63 60.67
N ALA A 1062 13.69 -68.80 61.20
CA ALA A 1062 12.64 -68.14 60.44
C ALA A 1062 13.08 -66.71 60.10
N THR A 1063 13.24 -66.41 58.82
CA THR A 1063 13.52 -65.06 58.30
C THR A 1063 12.20 -64.45 57.80
N PHE A 1064 11.77 -63.35 58.40
CA PHE A 1064 10.51 -62.69 58.08
C PHE A 1064 10.64 -61.71 56.90
N GLU A 1065 9.53 -61.27 56.31
CA GLU A 1065 9.52 -60.32 55.19
C GLU A 1065 10.08 -58.93 55.58
N ASP A 1066 10.06 -58.60 56.88
CA ASP A 1066 10.73 -57.41 57.47
C ASP A 1066 12.26 -57.56 57.60
N GLY A 1067 12.81 -58.72 57.24
CA GLY A 1067 14.23 -59.05 57.34
C GLY A 1067 14.69 -59.48 58.73
N SER A 1068 13.83 -59.50 59.73
CA SER A 1068 14.18 -59.99 61.07
C SER A 1068 14.20 -61.52 61.13
N GLU A 1069 14.99 -62.07 62.05
CA GLU A 1069 15.16 -63.51 62.22
C GLU A 1069 14.74 -64.00 63.61
N SER A 1070 14.34 -65.27 63.70
CA SER A 1070 13.98 -65.92 64.96
C SER A 1070 14.38 -67.40 64.95
N ASP A 1071 14.97 -67.87 66.05
CA ASP A 1071 15.15 -69.31 66.27
C ASP A 1071 13.80 -69.95 66.60
N VAL A 1072 13.32 -70.77 65.65
CA VAL A 1072 12.06 -71.49 65.75
C VAL A 1072 12.27 -72.99 65.97
N SER A 1073 13.47 -73.43 66.33
CA SER A 1073 13.81 -74.86 66.55
C SER A 1073 12.85 -75.57 67.51
N ARG A 1074 12.36 -74.86 68.54
CA ARG A 1074 11.39 -75.38 69.51
C ARG A 1074 9.92 -75.20 69.11
N ALA A 1075 9.62 -74.23 68.24
CA ALA A 1075 8.26 -73.89 67.83
C ALA A 1075 7.86 -74.53 66.48
N ALA A 1076 8.84 -74.94 65.67
CA ALA A 1076 8.64 -75.70 64.46
C ALA A 1076 8.18 -77.13 64.79
N THR A 1077 7.27 -77.65 63.97
CA THR A 1077 6.84 -79.05 64.02
C THR A 1077 7.86 -79.92 63.29
N TRP A 1078 8.56 -80.79 64.02
CA TRP A 1078 9.50 -81.78 63.47
C TRP A 1078 8.77 -83.13 63.35
N THR A 1079 8.80 -83.75 62.18
CA THR A 1079 8.09 -85.03 61.90
C THR A 1079 8.96 -85.95 61.06
N SER A 1080 9.14 -87.21 61.48
CA SER A 1080 9.94 -88.19 60.71
C SER A 1080 9.07 -89.00 59.77
N SER A 1081 9.62 -89.34 58.61
CA SER A 1081 9.06 -90.34 57.70
C SER A 1081 9.36 -91.79 58.09
N LYS A 1082 10.31 -92.02 59.02
CA LYS A 1082 10.64 -93.34 59.59
C LYS A 1082 11.23 -93.19 61.00
N GLU A 1083 10.37 -93.10 62.01
CA GLU A 1083 10.79 -92.85 63.41
C GLU A 1083 11.74 -93.91 63.98
N LEU A 1084 11.61 -95.18 63.58
CA LEU A 1084 12.53 -96.26 63.98
C LEU A 1084 13.96 -96.07 63.46
N VAL A 1085 14.16 -95.36 62.34
CA VAL A 1085 15.47 -95.06 61.77
C VAL A 1085 16.02 -93.78 62.38
N ALA A 1086 15.24 -92.70 62.38
CA ALA A 1086 15.59 -91.46 63.05
C ALA A 1086 14.35 -90.67 63.48
N THR A 1087 14.42 -90.05 64.66
CA THR A 1087 13.42 -89.11 65.19
C THR A 1087 13.96 -87.67 65.19
N GLY A 1088 13.08 -86.68 65.12
CA GLY A 1088 13.43 -85.27 65.26
C GLY A 1088 12.44 -84.54 66.17
N LYS A 1089 12.93 -83.79 67.17
CA LYS A 1089 12.09 -82.98 68.08
C LYS A 1089 12.89 -81.81 68.64
N ASN A 1090 12.31 -80.60 68.64
CA ASN A 1090 12.94 -79.38 69.15
C ASN A 1090 14.32 -79.08 68.54
N GLY A 1091 14.53 -79.42 67.26
CA GLY A 1091 15.82 -79.35 66.57
C GLY A 1091 16.78 -80.53 66.84
N LEU A 1092 16.57 -81.33 67.87
CA LEU A 1092 17.40 -82.52 68.13
C LEU A 1092 16.98 -83.66 67.21
N ILE A 1093 17.90 -84.11 66.36
CA ILE A 1093 17.76 -85.31 65.52
C ILE A 1093 18.51 -86.46 66.19
N LYS A 1094 17.88 -87.62 66.34
CA LYS A 1094 18.47 -88.83 66.95
C LYS A 1094 18.33 -90.04 66.02
N ALA A 1095 19.44 -90.73 65.77
CA ALA A 1095 19.52 -91.95 64.98
C ALA A 1095 19.30 -93.19 65.86
N SER A 1096 18.40 -94.08 65.43
CA SER A 1096 17.95 -95.24 66.21
C SER A 1096 18.18 -96.58 65.53
N SER A 1097 18.15 -96.65 64.19
CA SER A 1097 18.52 -97.85 63.42
C SER A 1097 19.14 -97.47 62.08
N LYS A 1098 19.95 -98.38 61.52
CA LYS A 1098 20.50 -98.26 60.16
C LYS A 1098 19.40 -98.08 59.12
N GLY A 1099 19.64 -97.24 58.10
CA GLY A 1099 18.70 -96.96 57.01
C GLY A 1099 18.58 -95.46 56.69
N SER A 1100 17.62 -95.10 55.83
CA SER A 1100 17.37 -93.70 55.45
C SER A 1100 15.96 -93.25 55.80
N ALA A 1101 15.89 -92.09 56.46
CA ALA A 1101 14.69 -91.35 56.84
C ALA A 1101 14.76 -89.89 56.33
N SER A 1102 13.68 -89.15 56.52
CA SER A 1102 13.65 -87.69 56.36
C SER A 1102 12.81 -87.05 57.46
N ILE A 1103 13.27 -85.90 57.95
CA ILE A 1103 12.61 -85.09 58.98
C ILE A 1103 12.04 -83.84 58.32
N SER A 1104 10.72 -83.70 58.35
CA SER A 1104 10.03 -82.49 57.87
C SER A 1104 9.90 -81.49 59.02
N VAL A 1105 10.36 -80.27 58.78
CA VAL A 1105 10.38 -79.14 59.74
C VAL A 1105 9.42 -78.07 59.23
N LYS A 1106 8.32 -77.85 59.95
CA LYS A 1106 7.23 -76.96 59.52
C LYS A 1106 7.01 -75.83 60.52
N TYR A 1107 7.08 -74.59 60.05
CA TYR A 1107 6.81 -73.38 60.84
C TYR A 1107 6.32 -72.26 59.92
N GLY A 1108 5.43 -71.39 60.41
CA GLY A 1108 5.00 -70.18 59.67
C GLY A 1108 4.42 -70.45 58.27
N GLY A 1109 3.78 -71.61 58.06
CA GLY A 1109 3.29 -72.07 56.75
C GLY A 1109 4.36 -72.63 55.80
N LYS A 1110 5.65 -72.34 56.03
CA LYS A 1110 6.79 -72.91 55.29
C LYS A 1110 7.08 -74.33 55.77
N THR A 1111 7.77 -75.13 54.96
CA THR A 1111 8.22 -76.48 55.36
C THR A 1111 9.53 -76.84 54.67
N VAL A 1112 10.50 -77.30 55.47
CA VAL A 1112 11.83 -77.75 55.03
C VAL A 1112 11.93 -79.26 55.28
N LYS A 1113 12.69 -80.00 54.47
CA LYS A 1113 12.89 -81.45 54.65
C LYS A 1113 14.37 -81.80 54.71
N ILE A 1114 14.78 -82.38 55.83
CA ILE A 1114 16.14 -82.83 56.12
C ILE A 1114 16.24 -84.31 55.79
N LYS A 1115 17.23 -84.75 55.02
CA LYS A 1115 17.50 -86.16 54.76
C LYS A 1115 18.43 -86.71 55.84
N VAL A 1116 18.10 -87.86 56.43
CA VAL A 1116 18.91 -88.50 57.48
C VAL A 1116 19.28 -89.92 57.04
N THR A 1117 20.58 -90.20 56.95
CA THR A 1117 21.11 -91.51 56.60
C THR A 1117 21.88 -92.06 57.80
N VAL A 1118 21.42 -93.19 58.34
CA VAL A 1118 22.07 -93.89 59.44
C VAL A 1118 22.84 -95.09 58.89
N LYS A 1119 24.14 -95.14 59.17
CA LYS A 1119 25.07 -96.17 58.66
C LYS A 1119 25.30 -97.32 59.63
#